data_AF-B3M7Q3-F1
#
_entry.id   AF-B3M7Q3-F1
#
_cell.length_a   1.000
_cell.length_b   1.000
_cell.length_c   1.000
_cell.angle_alpha   90.00
_cell.angle_beta   90.00
_cell.angle_gamma   90.00
#
_symmetry.space_group_name_H-M   'P 1'
#
loop_
_entity.id
_entity.type
_entity.pdbx_description
1 polymer ?
#
loop_
_entity_poly.entity_id
_entity_poly.type
_entity_poly.pdbx_seq_one_letter_code
_entity_poly.pdbx_strand_id
1 'polypeptide(L)'
;MYRSLVVSNVLKSISILWLLLVLQLLPLCGSFFNESSVFGPEKLQAFKVFDDEQPDQISGRSFICVPLFRIFNLELRHQIRLAPDEYVAVSGDHPALGSWHLDKAVPLKEQDKDRTKWYLRIWICATQRFYYRYLIYSRNAQGKRILRRWEGQKVARMLQAYEMYRSPGLDIFGEAYPTSVGGGFSLERGWLQYEYVIELKFIWQDHFLISGLSSKTKFRLILTPLNLMDDTRIEVSRYSYNHSAFRPQSKQGVRYTQGSIVVFRIYQPLETYNAFRLSIYQGSKDFRLSVGEAYMFPEQFKGSRGILQIPILASLQTISIGELTLPYLVVHPMPKVEAGNLRASFHQYWPDNWPTLDVGHRGMGASYFQSSTSLTENTIESFLAVEKAKGDMVQLDVQLTKDYVPVIWHGFGFYTSGKDQQIRDRFDLRYVLIRELNYSELKASRVFILKRWTLQEYTHLNVKDPSQNGKIFPKLSEVYETLPKTLGLIVEIKWPQLMASGVLESSQTLNKNVYVDKIIQTTIQYGCGRPLIFASFDADVCTMLRLKQHVFPVILMSIGDSRIWDPYMDLRAQSFQEAVNFAQSAEILGSAMHIENFQSKHQLVNLGLDLHQAVFLWGNHLQDEQLLEEFRVLDVTGLIYDHMDKVGPASWKRSVFFRAPQLLELFGGQCVVSGNSTSIPGAKPVKPTIWPKLR
;
A
#
# COMPACT_ATOMS: atom_id res chain seq x y z
N MET A 1 -74.21 -2.28 35.97
CA MET A 1 -75.52 -2.38 36.66
C MET A 1 -76.53 -2.93 35.67
N TYR A 2 -77.18 -4.05 36.04
CA TYR A 2 -78.50 -4.56 35.66
C TYR A 2 -79.28 -3.78 34.57
N ARG A 3 -79.98 -4.39 33.58
CA ARG A 3 -80.94 -5.51 33.73
C ARG A 3 -81.50 -5.99 32.37
N SER A 4 -81.79 -7.30 32.35
CA SER A 4 -82.91 -8.05 31.70
C SER A 4 -83.13 -8.01 30.18
N LEU A 5 -83.10 -9.13 29.43
CA LEU A 5 -83.92 -10.38 29.47
C LEU A 5 -85.38 -10.18 29.03
N VAL A 6 -85.79 -10.89 27.97
CA VAL A 6 -86.93 -11.85 27.84
C VAL A 6 -86.78 -12.46 26.41
N VAL A 7 -86.37 -13.71 26.17
CA VAL A 7 -86.95 -15.05 26.48
C VAL A 7 -88.20 -15.40 25.66
N SER A 8 -88.08 -16.43 24.82
CA SER A 8 -89.08 -17.49 24.58
C SER A 8 -88.47 -18.44 23.54
N ASN A 9 -88.50 -19.77 23.60
CA ASN A 9 -88.81 -20.82 24.58
C ASN A 9 -88.27 -22.10 23.89
N VAL A 10 -87.39 -22.88 24.53
CA VAL A 10 -87.72 -24.13 25.27
C VAL A 10 -88.21 -25.23 24.30
N LEU A 11 -87.32 -26.17 23.90
CA LEU A 11 -87.00 -27.45 24.57
C LEU A 11 -88.16 -28.47 24.42
N LYS A 12 -87.98 -29.77 24.12
CA LYS A 12 -87.12 -30.73 24.82
C LYS A 12 -87.26 -32.14 24.21
N SER A 13 -86.18 -32.91 24.25
CA SER A 13 -86.07 -34.32 24.71
C SER A 13 -84.56 -34.61 24.83
N ILE A 14 -83.94 -34.57 26.03
CA ILE A 14 -83.77 -35.65 27.05
C ILE A 14 -83.17 -36.91 26.42
N SER A 15 -82.09 -37.55 26.87
CA SER A 15 -81.04 -37.31 27.88
C SER A 15 -80.00 -38.43 27.71
N ILE A 16 -78.73 -38.06 27.64
CA ILE A 16 -77.53 -38.69 28.25
C ILE A 16 -77.59 -40.20 28.56
N LEU A 17 -76.79 -41.03 27.85
CA LEU A 17 -75.56 -41.65 28.38
C LEU A 17 -74.78 -42.45 27.29
N TRP A 18 -73.49 -42.11 27.19
CA TRP A 18 -72.32 -42.97 26.91
C TRP A 18 -71.80 -43.22 25.47
N LEU A 19 -70.53 -42.76 25.31
CA LEU A 19 -69.43 -43.22 24.42
C LEU A 19 -69.59 -42.96 22.91
N LEU A 20 -68.67 -42.32 22.18
CA LEU A 20 -67.20 -42.30 22.24
C LEU A 20 -66.62 -41.14 21.39
N LEU A 21 -65.38 -40.76 21.71
CA LEU A 21 -64.40 -40.00 20.88
C LEU A 21 -64.72 -38.51 20.64
N VAL A 22 -64.49 -37.64 21.64
CA VAL A 22 -63.20 -36.95 21.96
C VAL A 22 -62.85 -35.92 20.86
N LEU A 23 -63.38 -34.70 20.96
CA LEU A 23 -62.77 -33.48 21.56
C LEU A 23 -61.49 -33.00 20.85
N GLN A 24 -61.23 -31.71 20.61
CA GLN A 24 -62.01 -30.47 20.62
C GLN A 24 -61.03 -29.34 20.20
N LEU A 25 -61.63 -28.17 19.96
CA LEU A 25 -61.11 -26.87 19.56
C LEU A 25 -59.91 -26.28 20.35
N LEU A 26 -59.16 -25.40 19.65
CA LEU A 26 -58.27 -24.27 20.04
C LEU A 26 -58.40 -23.73 21.50
N PRO A 27 -57.40 -23.09 22.18
CA PRO A 27 -56.54 -21.97 21.68
C PRO A 27 -55.17 -21.69 22.44
N LEU A 28 -54.55 -20.51 22.19
CA LEU A 28 -53.60 -19.71 23.01
C LEU A 28 -52.06 -19.89 22.93
N CYS A 29 -51.38 -18.75 23.16
CA CYS A 29 -49.95 -18.43 23.06
C CYS A 29 -48.92 -19.41 23.66
N GLY A 30 -47.75 -19.46 23.00
CA GLY A 30 -46.43 -19.51 23.64
C GLY A 30 -45.68 -20.84 23.59
N SER A 31 -44.72 -20.98 22.67
CA SER A 31 -43.41 -21.63 22.91
C SER A 31 -42.53 -21.60 21.66
N PHE A 32 -41.27 -21.22 21.86
CA PHE A 32 -40.15 -21.40 20.93
C PHE A 32 -39.93 -22.90 20.67
N PHE A 33 -39.86 -23.36 19.41
CA PHE A 33 -39.08 -24.55 19.04
C PHE A 33 -38.75 -24.60 17.53
N ASN A 34 -37.58 -25.19 17.26
CA ASN A 34 -36.84 -25.29 16.00
C ASN A 34 -37.61 -25.86 14.80
N GLU A 35 -37.61 -25.15 13.68
CA GLU A 35 -37.79 -25.77 12.36
C GLU A 35 -36.45 -26.33 11.86
N SER A 36 -36.32 -27.65 11.93
CA SER A 36 -35.33 -28.41 11.16
C SER A 36 -35.67 -28.32 9.67
N SER A 37 -34.86 -27.61 8.90
CA SER A 37 -34.94 -27.61 7.44
C SER A 37 -34.39 -28.92 6.88
N VAL A 38 -35.28 -29.82 6.48
CA VAL A 38 -34.95 -30.98 5.64
C VAL A 38 -34.78 -30.46 4.21
N PHE A 39 -33.57 -30.62 3.63
CA PHE A 39 -33.25 -30.14 2.29
C PHE A 39 -33.67 -31.13 1.20
N GLY A 40 -34.03 -30.61 0.02
CA GLY A 40 -34.38 -31.39 -1.17
C GLY A 40 -33.18 -31.98 -1.94
N PRO A 41 -33.44 -32.91 -2.89
CA PRO A 41 -32.45 -33.77 -3.54
C PRO A 41 -31.39 -33.05 -4.40
N GLU A 42 -31.67 -31.84 -4.91
CA GLU A 42 -30.70 -31.07 -5.71
C GLU A 42 -29.49 -30.60 -4.89
N LYS A 43 -29.70 -30.26 -3.60
CA LYS A 43 -28.59 -29.91 -2.71
C LYS A 43 -27.76 -31.12 -2.30
N LEU A 44 -28.36 -32.32 -2.28
CA LEU A 44 -27.67 -33.58 -2.03
C LEU A 44 -26.76 -34.00 -3.20
N GLN A 45 -27.10 -33.64 -4.44
CA GLN A 45 -26.26 -33.90 -5.62
C GLN A 45 -24.96 -33.09 -5.64
N ALA A 46 -24.94 -31.88 -5.07
CA ALA A 46 -23.71 -31.10 -4.93
C ALA A 46 -22.64 -31.80 -4.06
N PHE A 47 -23.04 -32.75 -3.21
CA PHE A 47 -22.11 -33.53 -2.38
C PHE A 47 -21.47 -34.69 -3.15
N LYS A 48 -22.11 -35.25 -4.19
CA LYS A 48 -21.51 -36.33 -5.01
C LYS A 48 -20.35 -35.85 -5.88
N VAL A 49 -20.37 -34.59 -6.30
CA VAL A 49 -19.34 -34.02 -7.18
C VAL A 49 -17.98 -33.89 -6.47
N PHE A 50 -17.93 -33.87 -5.13
CA PHE A 50 -16.68 -33.79 -4.38
C PHE A 50 -15.91 -35.11 -4.27
N ASP A 51 -16.58 -36.26 -4.44
CA ASP A 51 -15.95 -37.58 -4.30
C ASP A 51 -15.38 -38.12 -5.63
N ASP A 52 -15.93 -37.72 -6.80
CA ASP A 52 -15.64 -38.38 -8.09
C ASP A 52 -14.57 -37.69 -8.96
N GLU A 53 -14.02 -36.52 -8.58
CA GLU A 53 -13.00 -35.79 -9.38
C GLU A 53 -11.57 -35.87 -8.82
N GLN A 54 -11.08 -37.06 -8.44
CA GLN A 54 -9.63 -37.30 -8.32
C GLN A 54 -9.20 -38.57 -9.08
N PRO A 55 -8.39 -38.45 -10.15
CA PRO A 55 -7.73 -39.62 -10.74
C PRO A 55 -6.73 -40.20 -9.73
N ASP A 56 -6.75 -41.53 -9.62
CA ASP A 56 -5.92 -42.36 -8.75
C ASP A 56 -4.42 -42.04 -8.85
N GLN A 57 -3.92 -41.13 -8.00
CA GLN A 57 -2.51 -41.09 -7.58
C GLN A 57 -2.27 -40.09 -6.44
N ILE A 58 -2.81 -40.32 -5.23
CA ILE A 58 -2.33 -39.64 -4.02
C ILE A 58 -2.27 -40.60 -2.84
N SER A 59 -1.05 -40.91 -2.37
CA SER A 59 -0.84 -41.42 -1.01
C SER A 59 -1.14 -40.28 -0.02
N GLY A 60 -2.29 -40.33 0.65
CA GLY A 60 -2.64 -39.34 1.68
C GLY A 60 -4.04 -39.62 2.21
N ARG A 61 -4.17 -39.74 3.54
CA ARG A 61 -5.39 -40.09 4.27
C ARG A 61 -6.65 -39.43 3.66
N SER A 62 -7.65 -40.23 3.30
CA SER A 62 -8.99 -39.75 2.94
C SER A 62 -9.52 -38.83 4.04
N PHE A 63 -9.60 -37.54 3.76
CA PHE A 63 -10.24 -36.58 4.66
C PHE A 63 -11.75 -36.77 4.56
N ILE A 64 -12.37 -37.40 5.54
CA ILE A 64 -13.83 -37.44 5.65
C ILE A 64 -14.30 -35.99 5.91
N CYS A 65 -14.86 -35.32 4.90
CA CYS A 65 -15.50 -34.02 5.10
C CYS A 65 -16.78 -34.22 5.92
N VAL A 66 -16.74 -33.84 7.19
CA VAL A 66 -17.95 -33.71 8.01
C VAL A 66 -18.54 -32.32 7.76
N PRO A 67 -19.72 -32.20 7.13
CA PRO A 67 -20.32 -30.90 6.88
C PRO A 67 -20.81 -30.31 8.21
N LEU A 68 -20.32 -29.11 8.54
CA LEU A 68 -20.72 -28.37 9.73
C LEU A 68 -21.19 -26.96 9.35
N PHE A 69 -22.19 -26.45 10.07
CA PHE A 69 -22.54 -25.04 9.99
C PHE A 69 -21.53 -24.21 10.77
N ARG A 70 -20.86 -23.29 10.09
CA ARG A 70 -20.12 -22.22 10.73
C ARG A 70 -20.97 -20.97 10.83
N ILE A 71 -20.94 -20.38 12.01
CA ILE A 71 -21.54 -19.07 12.28
C ILE A 71 -20.39 -18.08 12.49
N PHE A 72 -20.47 -16.96 11.79
CA PHE A 72 -19.61 -15.79 11.96
C PHE A 72 -20.49 -14.67 12.54
N ASN A 73 -20.19 -14.24 13.77
CA ASN A 73 -20.77 -13.05 14.36
C ASN A 73 -19.67 -11.99 14.41
N LEU A 74 -19.93 -10.81 13.90
CA LEU A 74 -18.96 -9.73 13.81
C LEU A 74 -19.56 -8.41 14.30
N GLU A 75 -18.78 -7.68 15.08
CA GLU A 75 -19.09 -6.32 15.51
C GLU A 75 -18.08 -5.31 14.96
N LEU A 76 -18.59 -4.18 14.47
CA LEU A 76 -17.78 -3.03 14.06
C LEU A 76 -17.62 -2.08 15.25
N ARG A 77 -16.38 -1.65 15.53
CA ARG A 77 -16.13 -0.63 16.56
C ARG A 77 -16.85 0.68 16.22
N HIS A 78 -17.24 1.44 17.25
CA HIS A 78 -18.00 2.71 17.14
C HIS A 78 -17.39 3.78 16.21
N GLN A 79 -16.09 3.70 15.91
CA GLN A 79 -15.37 4.63 15.03
C GLN A 79 -15.51 4.26 13.54
N ILE A 80 -15.95 3.04 13.25
CA ILE A 80 -16.15 2.54 11.89
C ILE A 80 -17.60 2.78 11.51
N ARG A 81 -17.81 3.74 10.61
CA ARG A 81 -19.13 4.02 10.03
C ARG A 81 -19.09 3.65 8.56
N LEU A 82 -19.96 2.73 8.17
CA LEU A 82 -20.10 2.31 6.79
C LEU A 82 -20.86 3.36 5.99
N ALA A 83 -20.38 3.64 4.78
CA ALA A 83 -21.19 4.36 3.80
C ALA A 83 -22.40 3.52 3.36
N PRO A 84 -23.48 4.13 2.81
CA PRO A 84 -24.68 3.41 2.39
C PRO A 84 -24.40 2.27 1.39
N ASP A 85 -23.36 2.42 0.57
CA ASP A 85 -22.91 1.50 -0.48
C ASP A 85 -21.83 0.51 -0.02
N GLU A 86 -21.39 0.59 1.23
CA GLU A 86 -20.38 -0.31 1.81
C GLU A 86 -21.04 -1.54 2.48
N TYR A 87 -20.46 -2.72 2.26
CA TYR A 87 -20.93 -4.00 2.78
C TYR A 87 -19.78 -4.76 3.46
N VAL A 88 -20.12 -5.66 4.38
CA VAL A 88 -19.14 -6.52 5.06
C VAL A 88 -19.13 -7.92 4.44
N ALA A 89 -17.95 -8.49 4.27
CA ALA A 89 -17.75 -9.87 3.81
C ALA A 89 -16.63 -10.57 4.58
N VAL A 90 -16.58 -11.89 4.44
CA VAL A 90 -15.48 -12.75 4.91
C VAL A 90 -14.83 -13.43 3.72
N SER A 91 -13.51 -13.57 3.75
CA SER A 91 -12.78 -14.45 2.82
C SER A 91 -11.72 -15.27 3.55
N GLY A 92 -11.42 -16.46 3.03
CA GLY A 92 -10.48 -17.39 3.66
C GLY A 92 -9.92 -18.42 2.69
N ASP A 93 -9.08 -19.32 3.19
CA ASP A 93 -8.46 -20.39 2.40
C ASP A 93 -9.45 -21.48 1.98
N HIS A 94 -10.46 -21.75 2.80
CA HIS A 94 -11.52 -22.70 2.48
C HIS A 94 -12.29 -22.26 1.21
N PRO A 95 -12.57 -23.16 0.25
CA PRO A 95 -13.27 -22.81 -1.00
C PRO A 95 -14.63 -22.12 -0.79
N ALA A 96 -15.41 -22.56 0.20
CA ALA A 96 -16.66 -21.92 0.59
C ALA A 96 -16.51 -20.47 1.11
N LEU A 97 -15.29 -20.04 1.47
CA LEU A 97 -14.97 -18.67 1.87
C LEU A 97 -14.26 -17.90 0.74
N GLY A 98 -14.29 -18.41 -0.50
CA GLY A 98 -13.82 -17.68 -1.67
C GLY A 98 -12.31 -17.69 -1.93
N SER A 99 -11.55 -18.53 -1.22
CA SER A 99 -10.12 -18.77 -1.47
C SER A 99 -9.26 -17.50 -1.53
N TRP A 100 -9.50 -16.55 -0.63
CA TRP A 100 -8.82 -15.24 -0.52
C TRP A 100 -9.06 -14.25 -1.67
N HIS A 101 -10.04 -14.49 -2.54
CA HIS A 101 -10.37 -13.59 -3.63
C HIS A 101 -11.55 -12.68 -3.28
N LEU A 102 -11.43 -11.38 -3.60
CA LEU A 102 -12.43 -10.36 -3.28
C LEU A 102 -13.79 -10.62 -3.95
N ASP A 103 -13.77 -10.99 -5.22
CA ASP A 103 -14.96 -11.31 -6.02
C ASP A 103 -15.72 -12.52 -5.47
N LYS A 104 -15.01 -13.46 -4.85
CA LYS A 104 -15.57 -14.68 -4.24
C LYS A 104 -15.82 -14.57 -2.74
N ALA A 105 -15.49 -13.46 -2.09
CA ALA A 105 -15.75 -13.25 -0.67
C ALA A 105 -17.25 -13.42 -0.34
N VAL A 106 -17.57 -13.91 0.85
CA VAL A 106 -18.96 -14.23 1.24
C VAL A 106 -19.54 -13.04 2.02
N PRO A 107 -20.60 -12.38 1.53
CA PRO A 107 -21.22 -11.27 2.24
C PRO A 107 -21.87 -11.71 3.56
N LEU A 108 -21.72 -10.89 4.61
CA LEU A 108 -22.45 -11.03 5.86
C LEU A 108 -23.79 -10.28 5.76
N LYS A 109 -24.75 -10.65 6.63
CA LYS A 109 -26.05 -10.01 6.77
C LYS A 109 -26.05 -9.05 7.96
N GLU A 110 -26.66 -7.89 7.78
CA GLU A 110 -26.88 -6.89 8.83
C GLU A 110 -27.85 -7.41 9.90
N GLN A 111 -27.57 -7.14 11.17
CA GLN A 111 -28.43 -7.54 12.30
C GLN A 111 -29.08 -6.36 13.03
N ASP A 112 -28.61 -5.14 12.79
CA ASP A 112 -29.07 -3.92 13.46
C ASP A 112 -29.17 -2.73 12.50
N LYS A 113 -29.98 -1.73 12.86
CA LYS A 113 -30.19 -0.53 12.03
C LYS A 113 -28.94 0.35 11.93
N ASP A 114 -28.09 0.34 12.95
CA ASP A 114 -26.84 1.10 12.98
C ASP A 114 -25.74 0.43 12.13
N ARG A 115 -26.02 -0.76 11.58
CA ARG A 115 -25.12 -1.55 10.72
C ARG A 115 -23.79 -1.87 11.41
N THR A 116 -23.83 -2.08 12.74
CA THR A 116 -22.67 -2.39 13.57
C THR A 116 -22.49 -3.88 13.81
N LYS A 117 -23.56 -4.68 13.68
CA LYS A 117 -23.58 -6.13 13.95
C LYS A 117 -23.90 -6.91 12.70
N TRP A 118 -23.09 -7.94 12.45
CA TRP A 118 -23.08 -8.69 11.20
C TRP A 118 -23.04 -10.19 11.45
N TYR A 119 -23.73 -10.94 10.58
CA TYR A 119 -23.93 -12.37 10.73
C TYR A 119 -23.81 -13.14 9.42
N LEU A 120 -23.14 -14.28 9.46
CA LEU A 120 -23.16 -15.26 8.38
C LEU A 120 -23.26 -16.67 8.96
N ARG A 121 -24.10 -17.50 8.33
CA ARG A 121 -24.14 -18.95 8.55
C ARG A 121 -23.89 -19.66 7.24
N ILE A 122 -22.86 -20.48 7.20
CA ILE A 122 -22.42 -21.18 5.97
C ILE A 122 -21.97 -22.60 6.29
N TRP A 123 -22.15 -23.51 5.34
CA TRP A 123 -21.59 -24.85 5.41
C TRP A 123 -20.10 -24.82 5.11
N ILE A 124 -19.32 -25.46 5.98
CA ILE A 124 -17.90 -25.71 5.76
C ILE A 124 -17.59 -27.17 6.04
N CYS A 125 -16.61 -27.72 5.32
CA CYS A 125 -16.07 -29.01 5.67
C CYS A 125 -15.25 -28.87 6.95
N ALA A 126 -15.41 -29.82 7.88
CA ALA A 126 -14.52 -29.96 9.03
C ALA A 126 -13.09 -30.27 8.57
N THR A 127 -12.30 -29.24 8.32
CA THR A 127 -10.87 -29.34 8.04
C THR A 127 -10.05 -29.20 9.32
N GLN A 128 -8.82 -29.72 9.35
CA GLN A 128 -7.94 -29.64 10.51
C GLN A 128 -7.75 -28.19 11.02
N ARG A 129 -7.74 -27.22 10.09
CA ARG A 129 -7.70 -25.77 10.33
C ARG A 129 -8.08 -25.04 9.05
N PHE A 130 -8.70 -23.88 9.18
CA PHE A 130 -8.84 -22.93 8.07
C PHE A 130 -8.64 -21.50 8.58
N TYR A 131 -8.22 -20.62 7.67
CA TYR A 131 -7.84 -19.23 7.94
C TYR A 131 -8.81 -18.29 7.22
N TYR A 132 -9.14 -17.16 7.85
CA TYR A 132 -10.08 -16.20 7.28
C TYR A 132 -9.81 -14.77 7.75
N ARG A 133 -10.41 -13.80 7.04
CA ARG A 133 -10.37 -12.36 7.31
C ARG A 133 -11.70 -11.73 6.95
N TYR A 134 -12.04 -10.67 7.68
CA TYR A 134 -13.14 -9.81 7.30
C TYR A 134 -12.66 -8.65 6.42
N LEU A 135 -13.59 -8.14 5.61
CA LEU A 135 -13.37 -6.99 4.73
C LEU A 135 -14.64 -6.15 4.58
N ILE A 136 -14.44 -4.89 4.25
CA ILE A 136 -15.46 -3.94 3.80
C ILE A 136 -15.21 -3.66 2.32
N TYR A 137 -16.25 -3.81 1.51
CA TYR A 137 -16.22 -3.53 0.09
C TYR A 137 -17.42 -2.68 -0.33
N SER A 138 -17.29 -1.89 -1.39
CA SER A 138 -18.43 -1.30 -2.09
C SER A 138 -18.62 -2.00 -3.45
N ARG A 139 -19.75 -1.72 -4.12
CA ARG A 139 -19.98 -2.18 -5.49
C ARG A 139 -20.02 -0.98 -6.42
N ASN A 140 -19.31 -1.05 -7.55
CA ASN A 140 -19.48 -0.06 -8.60
C ASN A 140 -20.75 -0.32 -9.43
N ALA A 141 -21.08 0.61 -10.32
CA ALA A 141 -22.17 0.48 -11.29
C ALA A 141 -22.17 -0.84 -12.09
N GLN A 142 -20.99 -1.41 -12.40
CA GLN A 142 -20.86 -2.70 -13.09
C GLN A 142 -20.99 -3.93 -12.16
N GLY A 143 -21.32 -3.73 -10.87
CA GLY A 143 -21.46 -4.78 -9.86
C GLY A 143 -20.13 -5.39 -9.39
N LYS A 144 -18.97 -4.86 -9.81
CA LYS A 144 -17.66 -5.28 -9.33
C LYS A 144 -17.44 -4.76 -7.92
N ARG A 145 -16.83 -5.62 -7.10
CA ARG A 145 -16.50 -5.29 -5.71
C ARG A 145 -15.21 -4.49 -5.66
N ILE A 146 -15.22 -3.40 -4.90
CA ILE A 146 -14.07 -2.55 -4.66
C ILE A 146 -13.70 -2.68 -3.18
N LEU A 147 -12.47 -3.12 -2.90
CA LEU A 147 -11.97 -3.24 -1.54
C LEU A 147 -11.79 -1.86 -0.91
N ARG A 148 -12.54 -1.57 0.16
CA ARG A 148 -12.43 -0.30 0.89
C ARG A 148 -11.51 -0.44 2.09
N ARG A 149 -11.76 -1.44 2.94
CA ARG A 149 -10.94 -1.75 4.12
C ARG A 149 -10.91 -3.25 4.38
N TRP A 150 -9.85 -3.74 5.01
CA TRP A 150 -9.76 -5.14 5.39
C TRP A 150 -8.78 -5.37 6.53
N GLU A 151 -8.86 -6.57 7.10
CA GLU A 151 -7.95 -7.07 8.13
C GLU A 151 -6.59 -7.42 7.52
N GLY A 152 -5.67 -6.45 7.46
CA GLY A 152 -4.34 -6.58 6.83
C GLY A 152 -3.26 -7.24 7.71
N GLN A 153 -3.58 -7.65 8.94
CA GLN A 153 -2.63 -8.24 9.91
C GLN A 153 -1.80 -9.37 9.30
N LYS A 154 -0.57 -9.57 9.78
CA LYS A 154 0.29 -10.68 9.34
C LYS A 154 -0.37 -12.04 9.44
N VAL A 155 -0.98 -12.31 10.59
CA VAL A 155 -1.64 -13.58 10.89
C VAL A 155 -3.13 -13.38 10.68
N ALA A 156 -3.70 -14.13 9.74
CA ALA A 156 -5.15 -14.20 9.55
C ALA A 156 -5.81 -14.86 10.76
N ARG A 157 -7.13 -14.64 10.95
CA ARG A 157 -7.90 -15.41 11.94
C ARG A 157 -7.82 -16.88 11.57
N MET A 158 -7.71 -17.74 12.58
CA MET A 158 -7.61 -19.19 12.39
C MET A 158 -8.60 -19.89 13.31
N LEU A 159 -9.20 -20.95 12.81
CA LEU A 159 -10.04 -21.84 13.60
C LEU A 159 -9.45 -23.22 13.58
N GLN A 160 -9.19 -23.76 14.77
CA GLN A 160 -8.77 -25.14 14.92
C GLN A 160 -9.98 -26.08 14.84
N ALA A 161 -9.72 -27.34 14.45
CA ALA A 161 -10.76 -28.35 14.34
C ALA A 161 -11.64 -28.49 15.60
N TYR A 162 -11.07 -28.39 16.81
CA TYR A 162 -11.86 -28.50 18.04
C TYR A 162 -12.73 -27.24 18.31
N GLU A 163 -12.33 -26.08 17.81
CA GLU A 163 -13.08 -24.82 17.97
C GLU A 163 -14.30 -24.77 17.05
N MET A 164 -14.36 -25.65 16.06
CA MET A 164 -15.53 -25.83 15.19
C MET A 164 -16.74 -26.37 15.96
N TYR A 165 -16.54 -27.03 17.10
CA TYR A 165 -17.59 -27.62 17.93
C TYR A 165 -18.01 -26.75 19.12
N ARG A 166 -17.45 -25.54 19.25
CA ARG A 166 -17.81 -24.60 20.32
C ARG A 166 -18.87 -23.62 19.85
N SER A 167 -19.58 -23.03 20.82
CA SER A 167 -20.52 -21.94 20.56
C SER A 167 -19.83 -20.81 19.77
N PRO A 168 -20.52 -20.18 18.80
CA PRO A 168 -19.93 -19.10 18.02
C PRO A 168 -19.51 -17.95 18.92
N GLY A 169 -18.25 -17.52 18.81
CA GLY A 169 -17.77 -16.30 19.44
C GLY A 169 -18.31 -15.05 18.76
N LEU A 170 -17.92 -13.89 19.31
CA LEU A 170 -18.10 -12.58 18.69
C LEU A 170 -16.72 -12.07 18.25
N ASP A 171 -16.55 -11.89 16.95
CA ASP A 171 -15.37 -11.25 16.39
C ASP A 171 -15.54 -9.72 16.42
N ILE A 172 -14.46 -8.98 16.70
CA ILE A 172 -14.42 -7.53 16.52
C ILE A 172 -13.62 -7.23 15.25
N PHE A 173 -14.20 -6.47 14.32
CA PHE A 173 -13.56 -6.17 13.04
C PHE A 173 -12.26 -5.39 13.25
N GLY A 174 -11.18 -5.89 12.64
CA GLY A 174 -9.85 -5.31 12.79
C GLY A 174 -9.05 -5.91 13.95
N GLU A 175 -9.62 -6.77 14.80
CA GLU A 175 -8.91 -7.44 15.90
C GLU A 175 -8.64 -8.92 15.59
N ALA A 176 -7.76 -9.19 14.63
CA ALA A 176 -7.26 -10.54 14.43
C ALA A 176 -6.23 -10.86 15.54
N TYR A 177 -6.57 -11.78 16.45
CA TYR A 177 -5.73 -12.23 17.56
C TYR A 177 -5.09 -11.11 18.41
N PRO A 178 -5.85 -10.48 19.32
CA PRO A 178 -5.38 -9.35 20.13
C PRO A 178 -4.09 -9.61 20.92
N THR A 179 -3.82 -10.87 21.27
CA THR A 179 -2.69 -11.29 22.10
C THR A 179 -1.48 -11.79 21.31
N SER A 180 -1.56 -11.82 19.97
CA SER A 180 -0.43 -12.27 19.13
C SER A 180 0.58 -11.16 18.88
N VAL A 181 1.86 -11.51 18.68
CA VAL A 181 2.92 -10.56 18.32
C VAL A 181 2.62 -9.99 16.92
N GLY A 182 2.46 -8.66 16.82
CA GLY A 182 1.94 -8.00 15.61
C GLY A 182 0.41 -8.16 15.42
N GLY A 183 -0.28 -8.71 16.43
CA GLY A 183 -1.73 -8.73 16.55
C GLY A 183 -2.29 -7.49 17.23
N GLY A 184 -3.61 -7.40 17.30
CA GLY A 184 -4.33 -6.23 17.80
C GLY A 184 -5.22 -5.59 16.74
N PHE A 185 -5.63 -4.35 16.98
CA PHE A 185 -6.47 -3.59 16.05
C PHE A 185 -5.64 -3.07 14.88
N SER A 186 -5.85 -3.62 13.69
CA SER A 186 -5.20 -3.18 12.46
C SER A 186 -6.14 -3.34 11.28
N LEU A 187 -6.29 -2.25 10.53
CA LEU A 187 -7.11 -2.17 9.34
C LEU A 187 -6.35 -1.42 8.27
N GLU A 188 -6.40 -1.97 7.06
CA GLU A 188 -5.72 -1.40 5.91
C GLU A 188 -6.74 -1.04 4.84
N ARG A 189 -6.46 0.02 4.06
CA ARG A 189 -7.21 0.29 2.83
C ARG A 189 -6.79 -0.65 1.72
N GLY A 190 -7.75 -0.97 0.85
CA GLY A 190 -7.48 -1.73 -0.37
C GLY A 190 -6.52 -1.01 -1.32
N TRP A 191 -6.10 -1.74 -2.35
CA TRP A 191 -5.37 -1.20 -3.51
C TRP A 191 -6.33 -0.99 -4.68
N LEU A 192 -5.92 -0.23 -5.68
CA LEU A 192 -6.74 0.08 -6.85
C LEU A 192 -6.93 -1.15 -7.72
N GLN A 193 -8.18 -1.43 -8.11
CA GLN A 193 -8.55 -2.54 -8.99
C GLN A 193 -9.47 -2.12 -10.14
N TYR A 194 -10.63 -1.55 -9.80
CA TYR A 194 -11.66 -1.15 -10.77
C TYR A 194 -11.95 0.36 -10.72
N GLU A 195 -11.02 1.10 -10.12
CA GLU A 195 -11.05 2.55 -10.01
C GLU A 195 -9.66 3.10 -10.35
N TYR A 196 -9.63 4.34 -10.81
CA TYR A 196 -8.41 5.15 -10.86
C TYR A 196 -8.54 6.31 -9.87
N VAL A 197 -7.41 6.90 -9.53
CA VAL A 197 -7.33 8.02 -8.59
C VAL A 197 -6.82 9.27 -9.29
N ILE A 198 -7.45 10.41 -9.00
CA ILE A 198 -6.88 11.73 -9.25
C ILE A 198 -6.52 12.36 -7.90
N GLU A 199 -5.28 12.80 -7.73
CA GLU A 199 -4.90 13.69 -6.64
C GLU A 199 -4.76 15.12 -7.13
N LEU A 200 -5.46 16.05 -6.48
CA LEU A 200 -5.27 17.49 -6.64
C LEU A 200 -4.53 18.02 -5.42
N LYS A 201 -3.37 18.66 -5.63
CA LYS A 201 -2.36 18.82 -4.58
C LYS A 201 -2.02 20.30 -4.37
N PHE A 202 -2.34 20.80 -3.19
CA PHE A 202 -1.80 22.04 -2.65
C PHE A 202 -0.52 21.71 -1.89
N ILE A 203 0.62 21.70 -2.58
CA ILE A 203 1.92 21.18 -2.10
C ILE A 203 3.08 22.15 -2.41
N TRP A 204 2.77 23.40 -2.74
CA TRP A 204 3.72 24.48 -2.99
C TRP A 204 3.43 25.64 -2.05
N GLN A 205 4.38 26.57 -1.96
CA GLN A 205 4.19 27.79 -1.17
C GLN A 205 2.95 28.56 -1.64
N ASP A 206 2.82 28.75 -2.95
CA ASP A 206 1.76 29.53 -3.57
C ASP A 206 0.95 28.73 -4.59
N HIS A 207 -0.37 28.87 -4.50
CA HIS A 207 -1.34 28.24 -5.42
C HIS A 207 -2.37 29.22 -5.95
N PHE A 208 -2.63 30.32 -5.24
CA PHE A 208 -3.67 31.29 -5.56
C PHE A 208 -3.03 32.64 -5.88
N LEU A 209 -3.36 33.17 -7.05
CA LEU A 209 -3.07 34.56 -7.43
C LEU A 209 -4.41 35.27 -7.66
N ILE A 210 -4.92 35.96 -6.63
CA ILE A 210 -6.20 36.68 -6.69
C ILE A 210 -5.97 38.16 -6.45
N SER A 211 -6.43 39.01 -7.35
CA SER A 211 -6.25 40.46 -7.25
C SER A 211 -6.91 41.02 -5.98
N GLY A 212 -6.16 41.85 -5.24
CA GLY A 212 -6.67 42.52 -4.03
C GLY A 212 -6.70 41.65 -2.76
N LEU A 213 -6.30 40.37 -2.82
CA LEU A 213 -6.17 39.52 -1.64
C LEU A 213 -4.71 39.35 -1.22
N SER A 214 -4.46 39.38 0.09
CA SER A 214 -3.13 39.08 0.65
C SER A 214 -2.80 37.60 0.50
N SER A 215 -1.53 37.26 0.32
CA SER A 215 -1.06 35.86 0.29
C SER A 215 -1.37 35.11 1.60
N LYS A 216 -1.47 35.83 2.73
CA LYS A 216 -1.81 35.26 4.06
C LYS A 216 -3.31 34.99 4.25
N THR A 217 -4.13 35.20 3.22
CA THR A 217 -5.57 34.99 3.29
C THR A 217 -5.87 33.52 3.62
N LYS A 218 -6.83 33.31 4.52
CA LYS A 218 -7.28 31.97 4.92
C LYS A 218 -8.51 31.59 4.12
N PHE A 219 -8.42 30.46 3.43
CA PHE A 219 -9.49 29.95 2.59
C PHE A 219 -10.13 28.70 3.20
N ARG A 220 -11.36 28.44 2.75
CA ARG A 220 -11.99 27.12 2.83
C ARG A 220 -12.28 26.63 1.41
N LEU A 221 -11.83 25.41 1.14
CA LEU A 221 -11.92 24.79 -0.17
C LEU A 221 -12.95 23.66 -0.15
N ILE A 222 -13.85 23.67 -1.14
CA ILE A 222 -14.86 22.61 -1.33
C ILE A 222 -14.73 22.11 -2.76
N LEU A 223 -14.31 20.86 -2.92
CA LEU A 223 -14.32 20.17 -4.20
C LEU A 223 -15.67 19.45 -4.38
N THR A 224 -16.27 19.57 -5.56
CA THR A 224 -17.56 18.92 -5.91
C THR A 224 -17.45 18.33 -7.32
N PRO A 225 -17.82 17.05 -7.54
CA PRO A 225 -18.00 16.55 -8.89
C PRO A 225 -19.24 17.21 -9.51
N LEU A 226 -19.18 17.56 -10.79
CA LEU A 226 -20.30 18.21 -11.49
C LEU A 226 -21.29 17.22 -12.10
N ASN A 227 -20.89 15.96 -12.23
CA ASN A 227 -21.77 14.90 -12.69
C ASN A 227 -22.65 14.40 -11.52
N LEU A 228 -23.94 14.16 -11.80
CA LEU A 228 -24.95 13.83 -10.80
C LEU A 228 -25.10 12.32 -10.55
N MET A 229 -24.51 11.48 -11.41
CA MET A 229 -24.84 10.05 -11.54
C MET A 229 -23.65 9.11 -11.35
N ASP A 230 -22.75 9.38 -10.40
CA ASP A 230 -21.58 8.50 -10.24
C ASP A 230 -21.16 8.20 -8.79
N ASP A 231 -20.41 7.10 -8.69
CA ASP A 231 -19.83 6.56 -7.46
C ASP A 231 -18.52 7.30 -7.06
N THR A 232 -18.31 8.54 -7.53
CA THR A 232 -17.07 9.28 -7.24
C THR A 232 -16.97 9.62 -5.77
N ARG A 233 -15.86 9.18 -5.16
CA ARG A 233 -15.56 9.46 -3.76
C ARG A 233 -14.43 10.45 -3.64
N ILE A 234 -14.70 11.56 -2.95
CA ILE A 234 -13.69 12.57 -2.64
C ILE A 234 -13.30 12.46 -1.17
N GLU A 235 -12.01 12.20 -0.96
CA GLU A 235 -11.37 12.29 0.33
C GLU A 235 -10.36 13.45 0.33
N VAL A 236 -10.09 13.99 1.51
CA VAL A 236 -9.15 15.09 1.68
C VAL A 236 -8.24 14.81 2.87
N SER A 237 -6.97 15.12 2.69
CA SER A 237 -5.97 15.18 3.74
C SER A 237 -5.48 16.63 3.87
N ARG A 238 -5.35 17.11 5.11
CA ARG A 238 -4.64 18.35 5.45
C ARG A 238 -3.55 17.98 6.42
N TYR A 239 -2.31 18.35 6.10
CA TYR A 239 -1.19 17.87 6.88
C TYR A 239 -1.15 18.55 8.24
N SER A 240 -0.92 17.72 9.23
CA SER A 240 -0.79 18.06 10.65
C SER A 240 -0.28 16.80 11.34
N TYR A 241 0.63 16.97 12.29
CA TYR A 241 1.19 15.86 13.04
C TYR A 241 0.07 14.99 13.64
N ASN A 242 0.14 13.67 13.40
CA ASN A 242 -0.83 12.66 13.80
C ASN A 242 -2.28 12.84 13.25
N HIS A 243 -2.50 13.75 12.29
CA HIS A 243 -3.83 14.08 11.77
C HIS A 243 -3.89 14.15 10.24
N SER A 244 -2.91 13.57 9.55
CA SER A 244 -2.73 13.66 8.10
C SER A 244 -3.44 12.53 7.31
N ALA A 245 -4.13 11.60 7.95
CA ALA A 245 -4.87 10.55 7.25
C ALA A 245 -6.02 11.12 6.39
N PHE A 246 -6.27 10.54 5.21
CA PHE A 246 -7.40 10.90 4.35
C PHE A 246 -8.74 10.66 5.02
N ARG A 247 -9.66 11.62 4.88
CA ARG A 247 -11.04 11.54 5.41
C ARG A 247 -12.03 12.00 4.36
N PRO A 248 -13.29 11.53 4.39
CA PRO A 248 -14.35 12.11 3.58
C PRO A 248 -14.40 13.63 3.77
N GLN A 249 -14.52 14.36 2.65
CA GLN A 249 -14.58 15.82 2.71
C GLN A 249 -15.79 16.29 3.52
N SER A 250 -15.57 17.20 4.47
CA SER A 250 -16.66 17.77 5.25
C SER A 250 -17.54 18.69 4.40
N LYS A 251 -18.83 18.81 4.74
CA LYS A 251 -19.73 19.84 4.16
C LYS A 251 -19.24 21.28 4.37
N GLN A 252 -18.30 21.48 5.28
CA GLN A 252 -17.69 22.79 5.53
C GLN A 252 -16.41 23.04 4.73
N GLY A 253 -15.98 22.09 3.90
CA GLY A 253 -14.70 22.13 3.20
C GLY A 253 -13.50 21.90 4.10
N VAL A 254 -12.32 22.10 3.52
CA VAL A 254 -11.02 22.02 4.19
C VAL A 254 -10.42 23.40 4.33
N ARG A 255 -9.76 23.68 5.45
CA ARG A 255 -9.05 24.95 5.67
C ARG A 255 -7.74 24.95 4.90
N TYR A 256 -7.45 26.06 4.23
CA TYR A 256 -6.21 26.26 3.50
C TYR A 256 -5.62 27.64 3.81
N THR A 257 -4.31 27.70 3.94
CA THR A 257 -3.50 28.92 3.97
C THR A 257 -2.25 28.67 3.15
N GLN A 258 -1.60 29.72 2.66
CA GLN A 258 -0.28 29.63 2.01
C GLN A 258 0.68 28.74 2.82
N GLY A 259 1.43 27.88 2.13
CA GLY A 259 2.35 26.90 2.73
C GLY A 259 1.71 25.70 3.47
N SER A 260 0.38 25.64 3.63
CA SER A 260 -0.27 24.44 4.17
C SER A 260 -0.40 23.36 3.08
N ILE A 261 -0.09 22.12 3.44
CA ILE A 261 -0.29 20.99 2.53
C ILE A 261 -1.74 20.47 2.63
N VAL A 262 -2.44 20.46 1.49
CA VAL A 262 -3.78 19.88 1.35
C VAL A 262 -3.83 19.03 0.08
N VAL A 263 -4.28 17.79 0.18
CA VAL A 263 -4.45 16.89 -0.96
C VAL A 263 -5.88 16.40 -1.02
N PHE A 264 -6.55 16.63 -2.14
CA PHE A 264 -7.81 15.97 -2.45
C PHE A 264 -7.50 14.70 -3.24
N ARG A 265 -8.03 13.57 -2.80
CA ARG A 265 -7.94 12.28 -3.48
C ARG A 265 -9.33 11.88 -3.94
N ILE A 266 -9.46 11.68 -5.26
CA ILE A 266 -10.71 11.42 -5.94
C ILE A 266 -10.62 10.01 -6.49
N TYR A 267 -11.48 9.11 -6.02
CA TYR A 267 -11.62 7.75 -6.58
C TYR A 267 -12.73 7.78 -7.62
N GLN A 268 -12.43 7.33 -8.83
CA GLN A 268 -13.37 7.29 -9.94
C GLN A 268 -13.40 5.89 -10.58
N PRO A 269 -14.58 5.40 -10.98
CA PRO A 269 -14.66 4.20 -11.82
C PRO A 269 -13.88 4.40 -13.14
N LEU A 270 -13.28 3.32 -13.67
CA LEU A 270 -12.39 3.38 -14.85
C LEU A 270 -12.99 3.99 -16.12
N GLU A 271 -14.33 3.99 -16.25
CA GLU A 271 -15.06 4.48 -17.42
C GLU A 271 -15.70 5.86 -17.18
N THR A 272 -15.44 6.48 -16.02
CA THR A 272 -16.05 7.74 -15.61
C THR A 272 -15.05 8.88 -15.72
N TYR A 273 -15.45 9.97 -16.36
CA TYR A 273 -14.66 11.18 -16.51
C TYR A 273 -15.46 12.37 -16.01
N ASN A 274 -15.04 12.97 -14.90
CA ASN A 274 -15.81 14.02 -14.25
C ASN A 274 -15.14 15.38 -14.36
N ALA A 275 -15.96 16.38 -14.62
CA ALA A 275 -15.60 17.75 -14.33
C ALA A 275 -15.76 18.01 -12.82
N PHE A 276 -14.87 18.83 -12.27
CA PHE A 276 -14.86 19.19 -10.87
C PHE A 276 -14.94 20.70 -10.71
N ARG A 277 -15.69 21.12 -9.69
CA ARG A 277 -15.73 22.51 -9.24
C ARG A 277 -15.06 22.63 -7.89
N LEU A 278 -14.08 23.52 -7.80
CA LEU A 278 -13.48 23.96 -6.55
C LEU A 278 -14.10 25.30 -6.15
N SER A 279 -14.99 25.28 -5.16
CA SER A 279 -15.56 26.50 -4.58
C SER A 279 -14.64 27.03 -3.47
N ILE A 280 -14.29 28.32 -3.55
CA ILE A 280 -13.33 29.00 -2.68
C ILE A 280 -14.09 29.99 -1.81
N TYR A 281 -13.95 29.84 -0.49
CA TYR A 281 -14.60 30.71 0.49
C TYR A 281 -13.57 31.37 1.40
N GLN A 282 -13.90 32.57 1.89
CA GLN A 282 -13.20 33.28 2.96
C GLN A 282 -14.12 33.37 4.18
N GLY A 283 -13.57 33.32 5.39
CA GLY A 283 -14.32 33.55 6.63
C GLY A 283 -14.15 32.48 7.72
N SER A 284 -14.87 32.68 8.84
CA SER A 284 -14.77 31.87 10.06
C SER A 284 -15.67 30.61 9.99
N LYS A 285 -15.93 29.95 11.13
CA LYS A 285 -16.87 28.81 11.17
C LYS A 285 -18.30 29.23 10.86
N ASP A 286 -18.68 30.46 11.19
CA ASP A 286 -20.07 30.92 11.24
C ASP A 286 -20.46 31.84 10.08
N PHE A 287 -19.48 32.39 9.35
CA PHE A 287 -19.68 33.24 8.17
C PHE A 287 -18.80 32.77 7.01
N ARG A 288 -19.40 32.54 5.83
CA ARG A 288 -18.69 32.19 4.60
C ARG A 288 -18.98 33.22 3.52
N LEU A 289 -17.97 34.00 3.16
CA LEU A 289 -17.98 34.84 1.99
C LEU A 289 -17.46 34.01 0.81
N SER A 290 -18.25 33.90 -0.26
CA SER A 290 -17.77 33.24 -1.48
C SER A 290 -16.79 34.16 -2.18
N VAL A 291 -15.58 33.67 -2.45
CA VAL A 291 -14.54 34.41 -3.17
C VAL A 291 -14.70 34.16 -4.66
N GLY A 292 -14.77 32.89 -5.04
CA GLY A 292 -14.90 32.49 -6.44
C GLY A 292 -14.89 30.97 -6.60
N GLU A 293 -14.94 30.53 -7.85
CA GLU A 293 -14.99 29.13 -8.23
C GLU A 293 -14.00 28.84 -9.37
N ALA A 294 -13.37 27.67 -9.32
CA ALA A 294 -12.51 27.16 -10.38
C ALA A 294 -13.09 25.85 -10.93
N TYR A 295 -13.13 25.72 -12.25
CA TYR A 295 -13.71 24.59 -12.96
C TYR A 295 -12.62 23.78 -13.66
N MET A 296 -12.59 22.48 -13.41
CA MET A 296 -11.62 21.53 -13.94
C MET A 296 -12.34 20.51 -14.81
N PHE A 297 -11.96 20.41 -16.07
CA PHE A 297 -12.56 19.49 -17.04
C PHE A 297 -11.67 18.26 -17.28
N PRO A 298 -12.25 17.09 -17.58
CA PRO A 298 -11.51 15.85 -17.79
C PRO A 298 -10.33 15.96 -18.78
N GLU A 299 -10.51 16.71 -19.86
CA GLU A 299 -9.55 16.84 -20.96
C GLU A 299 -8.26 17.57 -20.54
N GLN A 300 -8.29 18.27 -19.41
CA GLN A 300 -7.13 18.95 -18.85
C GLN A 300 -6.19 18.00 -18.10
N PHE A 301 -6.68 16.84 -17.66
CA PHE A 301 -5.89 15.80 -16.99
C PHE A 301 -5.16 14.93 -18.04
N LYS A 302 -4.02 15.43 -18.53
CA LYS A 302 -3.20 14.77 -19.55
C LYS A 302 -2.13 13.88 -18.91
N GLY A 303 -2.07 12.63 -19.36
CA GLY A 303 -1.06 11.68 -18.91
C GLY A 303 -1.23 11.34 -17.42
N SER A 304 -0.11 11.03 -16.75
CA SER A 304 -0.13 10.59 -15.34
C SER A 304 0.08 11.72 -14.33
N ARG A 305 0.56 12.89 -14.75
CA ARG A 305 0.79 14.05 -13.87
C ARG A 305 0.83 15.33 -14.71
N GLY A 306 0.56 16.46 -14.07
CA GLY A 306 0.71 17.76 -14.69
C GLY A 306 0.43 18.89 -13.71
N ILE A 307 0.34 20.11 -14.24
CA ILE A 307 0.00 21.31 -13.50
C ILE A 307 -1.16 21.97 -14.24
N LEU A 308 -2.27 22.19 -13.55
CA LEU A 308 -3.39 22.96 -14.08
C LEU A 308 -3.17 24.43 -13.78
N GLN A 309 -3.46 25.29 -14.76
CA GLN A 309 -3.60 26.73 -14.58
C GLN A 309 -5.05 27.08 -14.91
N ILE A 310 -5.82 27.47 -13.89
CA ILE A 310 -7.28 27.56 -13.98
C ILE A 310 -7.69 28.98 -13.55
N PRO A 311 -8.49 29.70 -14.35
CA PRO A 311 -9.04 30.98 -13.93
C PRO A 311 -10.00 30.79 -12.74
N ILE A 312 -9.93 31.70 -11.78
CA ILE A 312 -10.85 31.77 -10.65
C ILE A 312 -11.93 32.77 -11.04
N LEU A 313 -13.18 32.30 -11.14
CA LEU A 313 -14.33 33.12 -11.54
C LEU A 313 -15.05 33.66 -10.31
N ALA A 314 -15.51 34.92 -10.35
CA ALA A 314 -16.31 35.48 -9.28
C ALA A 314 -17.65 34.74 -9.12
N SER A 315 -18.06 34.52 -7.87
CA SER A 315 -19.34 33.87 -7.54
C SER A 315 -20.51 34.82 -7.81
N LEU A 316 -20.91 34.95 -9.08
CA LEU A 316 -22.15 35.56 -9.65
C LEU A 316 -21.88 36.25 -11.00
N GLN A 317 -20.61 36.55 -11.31
CA GLN A 317 -20.20 37.22 -12.55
C GLN A 317 -19.10 36.34 -13.14
N THR A 318 -19.24 35.86 -14.37
CA THR A 318 -18.24 34.97 -15.03
C THR A 318 -16.92 35.70 -15.39
N ILE A 319 -16.53 36.66 -14.56
CA ILE A 319 -15.33 37.48 -14.64
C ILE A 319 -14.21 36.73 -13.90
N SER A 320 -13.07 36.60 -14.55
CA SER A 320 -11.85 36.07 -13.93
C SER A 320 -11.29 37.09 -12.93
N ILE A 321 -11.13 36.69 -11.68
CA ILE A 321 -10.59 37.51 -10.58
C ILE A 321 -9.19 37.06 -10.15
N GLY A 322 -8.67 35.99 -10.77
CA GLY A 322 -7.39 35.42 -10.42
C GLY A 322 -7.11 34.11 -11.15
N GLU A 323 -6.01 33.47 -10.75
CA GLU A 323 -5.57 32.18 -11.28
C GLU A 323 -5.24 31.22 -10.13
N LEU A 324 -5.60 29.96 -10.33
CA LEU A 324 -5.24 28.82 -9.50
C LEU A 324 -4.22 27.98 -10.26
N THR A 325 -3.05 27.78 -9.68
CA THR A 325 -2.06 26.81 -10.17
C THR A 325 -2.13 25.54 -9.32
N LEU A 326 -2.43 24.39 -9.92
CA LEU A 326 -2.75 23.17 -9.19
C LEU A 326 -2.09 21.92 -9.80
N PRO A 327 -1.02 21.40 -9.17
CA PRO A 327 -0.45 20.11 -9.51
C PRO A 327 -1.45 18.97 -9.36
N TYR A 328 -1.41 18.02 -10.27
CA TYR A 328 -2.20 16.79 -10.19
C TYR A 328 -1.40 15.53 -10.48
N LEU A 329 -1.93 14.41 -10.02
CA LEU A 329 -1.46 13.05 -10.28
C LEU A 329 -2.66 12.17 -10.67
N VAL A 330 -2.53 11.36 -11.71
CA VAL A 330 -3.52 10.35 -12.13
C VAL A 330 -2.89 8.96 -11.96
N VAL A 331 -3.51 8.12 -11.13
CA VAL A 331 -3.02 6.77 -10.80
C VAL A 331 -4.02 5.73 -11.28
N HIS A 332 -3.59 4.88 -12.21
CA HIS A 332 -4.37 3.74 -12.67
C HIS A 332 -4.02 2.48 -11.85
N PRO A 333 -4.92 1.47 -11.80
CA PRO A 333 -4.60 0.19 -11.19
C PRO A 333 -3.49 -0.56 -11.97
N MET A 334 -2.91 -1.58 -11.36
CA MET A 334 -1.95 -2.46 -12.03
C MET A 334 -2.60 -3.23 -13.20
N PRO A 335 -1.90 -3.44 -14.33
CA PRO A 335 -2.30 -4.43 -15.32
C PRO A 335 -2.28 -5.82 -14.66
N LYS A 336 -3.41 -6.55 -14.67
CA LYS A 336 -3.66 -7.84 -13.96
C LYS A 336 -3.85 -7.74 -12.44
N VAL A 337 -4.74 -6.86 -12.01
CA VAL A 337 -4.99 -6.63 -10.58
C VAL A 337 -5.57 -7.85 -9.84
N GLU A 338 -6.22 -8.76 -10.55
CA GLU A 338 -6.81 -10.00 -10.03
C GLU A 338 -5.79 -11.01 -9.46
N ALA A 339 -4.49 -10.84 -9.77
CA ALA A 339 -3.44 -11.69 -9.21
C ALA A 339 -3.22 -11.46 -7.70
N GLY A 340 -3.49 -10.25 -7.20
CA GLY A 340 -3.39 -9.93 -5.78
C GLY A 340 -4.52 -10.57 -4.97
N ASN A 341 -4.18 -11.17 -3.82
CA ASN A 341 -5.17 -11.81 -2.94
C ASN A 341 -5.12 -11.29 -1.49
N LEU A 342 -6.11 -11.71 -0.70
CA LEU A 342 -6.34 -11.26 0.67
C LEU A 342 -5.61 -12.11 1.73
N ARG A 343 -4.61 -12.93 1.37
CA ARG A 343 -3.93 -13.82 2.33
C ARG A 343 -3.18 -13.04 3.41
N ALA A 344 -2.42 -12.03 3.01
CA ALA A 344 -1.64 -11.17 3.89
C ALA A 344 -1.32 -9.84 3.20
N SER A 345 -0.92 -8.84 3.97
CA SER A 345 -0.38 -7.57 3.47
C SER A 345 1.00 -7.35 4.03
N PHE A 346 1.87 -6.68 3.29
CA PHE A 346 3.22 -6.32 3.73
C PHE A 346 3.50 -4.82 3.63
N HIS A 347 2.55 -3.99 3.16
CA HIS A 347 2.85 -2.59 2.83
C HIS A 347 3.33 -1.71 4.00
N GLN A 348 3.07 -2.13 5.24
CA GLN A 348 3.49 -1.47 6.48
C GLN A 348 4.17 -2.47 7.42
N TYR A 349 4.57 -3.63 6.89
CA TYR A 349 5.16 -4.65 7.73
C TYR A 349 6.64 -4.38 7.94
N TRP A 350 6.96 -3.82 9.10
CA TRP A 350 8.30 -3.73 9.62
C TRP A 350 8.20 -3.72 11.16
N PRO A 351 8.44 -4.85 11.84
CA PRO A 351 8.27 -4.92 13.28
C PRO A 351 9.22 -4.00 14.06
N ASP A 352 8.68 -3.25 15.02
CA ASP A 352 9.42 -2.32 15.89
C ASP A 352 10.44 -3.03 16.80
N ASN A 353 10.33 -4.35 16.98
CA ASN A 353 11.26 -5.15 17.79
C ASN A 353 12.47 -5.67 17.01
N TRP A 354 12.66 -5.20 15.78
CA TRP A 354 13.86 -5.49 14.99
C TRP A 354 14.97 -4.52 15.37
N PRO A 355 16.25 -4.96 15.35
CA PRO A 355 17.35 -4.05 15.59
C PRO A 355 17.44 -3.02 14.46
N THR A 356 18.09 -1.89 14.73
CA THR A 356 18.50 -0.95 13.67
C THR A 356 19.30 -1.68 12.60
N LEU A 357 18.80 -1.63 11.36
CA LEU A 357 19.37 -2.36 10.25
C LEU A 357 20.53 -1.60 9.60
N ASP A 358 21.53 -2.36 9.15
CA ASP A 358 22.66 -1.82 8.40
C ASP A 358 22.39 -1.95 6.90
N VAL A 359 22.28 -0.82 6.22
CA VAL A 359 21.97 -0.74 4.79
C VAL A 359 23.14 -0.16 3.99
N GLY A 360 23.71 -0.96 3.09
CA GLY A 360 24.79 -0.50 2.22
C GLY A 360 24.27 0.46 1.16
N HIS A 361 24.79 1.68 1.12
CA HIS A 361 24.40 2.70 0.15
C HIS A 361 24.97 2.39 -1.25
N ARG A 362 24.07 2.12 -2.22
CA ARG A 362 24.42 1.65 -3.58
C ARG A 362 25.36 0.44 -3.59
N GLY A 363 25.25 -0.40 -2.56
CA GLY A 363 26.20 -1.46 -2.23
C GLY A 363 27.18 -1.02 -1.16
N MET A 364 28.49 -1.25 -1.35
CA MET A 364 29.52 -0.94 -0.35
C MET A 364 30.00 0.51 -0.35
N GLY A 365 29.28 1.42 -1.01
CA GLY A 365 29.59 2.82 -1.01
C GLY A 365 30.92 3.18 -1.66
N ALA A 366 30.83 3.70 -2.86
CA ALA A 366 31.47 4.96 -3.20
C ALA A 366 30.65 5.54 -4.33
N SER A 367 30.02 6.68 -4.09
CA SER A 367 29.63 7.49 -5.23
C SER A 367 30.87 7.69 -6.10
N TYR A 368 30.70 7.76 -7.43
CA TYR A 368 31.79 8.05 -8.39
C TYR A 368 32.69 9.23 -7.96
N PHE A 369 32.28 10.04 -6.97
CA PHE A 369 32.92 11.18 -6.32
C PHE A 369 33.97 10.87 -5.22
N GLN A 370 34.05 9.66 -4.65
CA GLN A 370 35.09 9.30 -3.65
C GLN A 370 36.10 8.30 -4.26
N SER A 371 37.37 8.34 -3.83
CA SER A 371 38.51 7.68 -4.51
C SER A 371 39.05 6.46 -3.76
N SER A 372 38.34 5.96 -2.75
CA SER A 372 38.88 5.09 -1.69
C SER A 372 38.43 3.62 -1.76
N THR A 373 37.58 3.22 -2.71
CA THR A 373 37.15 1.82 -2.89
C THR A 373 37.28 1.37 -4.34
N SER A 374 37.59 0.09 -4.55
CA SER A 374 37.74 -0.54 -5.86
C SER A 374 36.41 -1.00 -6.48
N LEU A 375 35.32 -0.97 -5.71
CA LEU A 375 34.01 -1.47 -6.13
C LEU A 375 33.18 -0.34 -6.75
N THR A 376 32.55 -0.63 -7.89
CA THR A 376 31.69 0.33 -8.58
C THR A 376 30.29 0.33 -7.96
N GLU A 377 29.74 1.50 -7.65
CA GLU A 377 28.36 1.63 -7.13
C GLU A 377 27.33 0.98 -8.05
N ASN A 378 26.20 0.54 -7.47
CA ASN A 378 25.06 0.01 -8.24
C ASN A 378 25.41 -1.20 -9.13
N THR A 379 26.44 -1.96 -8.77
CA THR A 379 26.82 -3.23 -9.41
C THR A 379 26.52 -4.41 -8.49
N ILE A 380 26.28 -5.60 -9.08
CA ILE A 380 26.04 -6.84 -8.32
C ILE A 380 27.25 -7.16 -7.43
N GLU A 381 28.46 -6.91 -7.91
CA GLU A 381 29.69 -7.11 -7.14
C GLU A 381 29.71 -6.26 -5.85
N SER A 382 29.36 -4.97 -5.96
CA SER A 382 29.25 -4.08 -4.80
C SER A 382 28.15 -4.52 -3.82
N PHE A 383 27.04 -5.03 -4.32
CA PHE A 383 25.95 -5.55 -3.49
C PHE A 383 26.35 -6.82 -2.72
N LEU A 384 27.03 -7.76 -3.37
CA LEU A 384 27.54 -8.98 -2.72
C LEU A 384 28.62 -8.66 -1.66
N ALA A 385 29.34 -7.54 -1.83
CA ALA A 385 30.31 -7.10 -0.83
C ALA A 385 29.63 -6.62 0.47
N VAL A 386 28.40 -6.10 0.42
CA VAL A 386 27.62 -5.75 1.62
C VAL A 386 27.30 -6.99 2.44
N GLU A 387 26.89 -8.08 1.79
CA GLU A 387 26.66 -9.36 2.48
C GLU A 387 27.95 -9.89 3.13
N LYS A 388 29.09 -9.79 2.44
CA LYS A 388 30.40 -10.17 3.00
C LYS A 388 30.79 -9.31 4.21
N ALA A 389 30.43 -8.03 4.20
CA ALA A 389 30.58 -7.12 5.32
C ALA A 389 29.50 -7.32 6.42
N LYS A 390 28.60 -8.29 6.25
CA LYS A 390 27.48 -8.62 7.14
C LYS A 390 26.44 -7.50 7.29
N GLY A 391 26.30 -6.64 6.28
CA GLY A 391 25.16 -5.73 6.19
C GLY A 391 23.85 -6.49 5.99
N ASP A 392 22.73 -5.90 6.42
CA ASP A 392 21.41 -6.53 6.35
C ASP A 392 20.73 -6.28 5.01
N MET A 393 20.94 -5.08 4.45
CA MET A 393 20.27 -4.65 3.24
C MET A 393 21.19 -3.84 2.33
N VAL A 394 20.77 -3.66 1.09
CA VAL A 394 21.38 -2.77 0.11
C VAL A 394 20.34 -1.76 -0.35
N GLN A 395 20.68 -0.48 -0.37
CA GLN A 395 19.94 0.52 -1.15
C GLN A 395 20.51 0.55 -2.58
N LEU A 396 19.64 0.59 -3.59
CA LEU A 396 20.03 0.66 -5.00
C LEU A 396 19.10 1.60 -5.78
N ASP A 397 19.59 2.14 -6.89
CA ASP A 397 18.86 3.09 -7.72
C ASP A 397 18.31 2.44 -8.99
N VAL A 398 17.00 2.53 -9.23
CA VAL A 398 16.33 2.00 -10.42
C VAL A 398 15.86 3.12 -11.33
N GLN A 399 16.18 2.98 -12.61
CA GLN A 399 15.67 3.79 -13.71
C GLN A 399 15.13 2.94 -14.85
N LEU A 400 14.33 3.53 -15.74
CA LEU A 400 13.90 2.85 -16.97
C LEU A 400 14.49 3.51 -18.20
N THR A 401 14.90 2.64 -19.10
CA THR A 401 15.24 2.93 -20.50
C THR A 401 14.00 3.31 -21.31
N LYS A 402 14.19 3.77 -22.54
CA LYS A 402 13.13 4.16 -23.47
C LYS A 402 12.12 3.04 -23.75
N ASP A 403 12.59 1.80 -23.80
CA ASP A 403 11.79 0.58 -23.97
C ASP A 403 11.29 -0.01 -22.63
N TYR A 404 11.30 0.79 -21.57
CA TYR A 404 10.78 0.44 -20.24
C TYR A 404 11.48 -0.76 -19.57
N VAL A 405 12.76 -1.01 -19.87
CA VAL A 405 13.58 -2.00 -19.15
C VAL A 405 14.13 -1.36 -17.86
N PRO A 406 13.82 -1.89 -16.66
CA PRO A 406 14.37 -1.40 -15.41
C PRO A 406 15.85 -1.75 -15.26
N VAL A 407 16.69 -0.74 -15.08
CA VAL A 407 18.14 -0.82 -14.96
C VAL A 407 18.61 -0.18 -13.66
N ILE A 408 19.72 -0.68 -13.10
CA ILE A 408 20.31 -0.08 -11.91
C ILE A 408 21.30 1.01 -12.30
N TRP A 409 21.00 2.25 -11.93
CA TRP A 409 21.85 3.41 -12.19
C TRP A 409 21.37 4.65 -11.43
N HIS A 410 22.29 5.42 -10.86
CA HIS A 410 21.97 6.59 -10.03
C HIS A 410 21.60 7.86 -10.84
N GLY A 411 22.43 8.26 -11.81
CA GLY A 411 22.28 9.55 -12.51
C GLY A 411 21.23 9.51 -13.63
N PHE A 412 20.57 10.62 -13.97
CA PHE A 412 19.55 10.59 -15.05
C PHE A 412 20.09 10.35 -16.47
N GLY A 413 21.41 10.40 -16.63
CA GLY A 413 22.11 10.23 -17.89
C GLY A 413 23.62 10.11 -17.67
N PHE A 414 24.36 10.08 -18.76
CA PHE A 414 25.83 10.00 -18.77
C PHE A 414 26.38 10.65 -20.05
N TYR A 415 27.68 10.91 -20.08
CA TYR A 415 28.34 11.37 -21.30
C TYR A 415 28.77 10.19 -22.16
N THR A 416 28.58 10.30 -23.47
CA THR A 416 28.95 9.27 -24.45
C THR A 416 29.58 9.89 -25.69
N SER A 417 30.14 9.05 -26.56
CA SER A 417 30.78 9.43 -27.82
C SER A 417 30.57 8.37 -28.89
N GLY A 418 30.98 8.68 -30.14
CA GLY A 418 31.05 7.67 -31.20
C GLY A 418 31.98 6.51 -30.82
N LYS A 419 31.66 5.32 -31.34
CA LYS A 419 32.39 4.07 -31.04
C LYS A 419 33.90 4.22 -31.27
N ASP A 420 34.29 4.85 -32.37
CA ASP A 420 35.68 5.01 -32.81
C ASP A 420 36.19 6.45 -32.68
N GLN A 421 35.43 7.33 -32.02
CA GLN A 421 35.79 8.73 -31.86
C GLN A 421 36.91 8.88 -30.81
N GLN A 422 38.01 9.54 -31.17
CA GLN A 422 39.03 9.95 -30.20
C GLN A 422 38.49 11.06 -29.29
N ILE A 423 38.78 10.96 -27.99
CA ILE A 423 38.32 11.93 -26.99
C ILE A 423 39.53 12.71 -26.51
N ARG A 424 39.57 14.01 -26.82
CA ARG A 424 40.62 14.93 -26.37
C ARG A 424 40.17 15.66 -25.12
N ASP A 425 38.91 16.12 -25.12
CA ASP A 425 38.33 16.82 -23.99
C ASP A 425 36.80 16.58 -23.87
N ARG A 426 36.15 17.32 -22.98
CA ARG A 426 34.72 17.17 -22.69
C ARG A 426 33.79 17.65 -23.82
N PHE A 427 34.27 18.47 -24.75
CA PHE A 427 33.48 19.00 -25.87
C PHE A 427 33.28 17.96 -26.98
N ASP A 428 34.11 16.91 -27.01
CA ASP A 428 33.94 15.74 -27.87
C ASP A 428 32.78 14.83 -27.42
N LEU A 429 32.21 15.09 -26.25
CA LEU A 429 31.19 14.25 -25.62
C LEU A 429 29.80 14.86 -25.73
N ARG A 430 28.80 13.97 -25.89
CA ARG A 430 27.39 14.32 -25.78
C ARG A 430 26.79 13.74 -24.51
N TYR A 431 25.96 14.51 -23.81
CA TYR A 431 25.17 14.00 -22.70
C TYR A 431 23.91 13.34 -23.23
N VAL A 432 23.62 12.13 -22.77
CA VAL A 432 22.42 11.35 -23.14
C VAL A 432 21.67 10.92 -21.88
N LEU A 433 20.34 10.93 -21.94
CA LEU A 433 19.50 10.50 -20.84
C LEU A 433 19.16 9.01 -20.93
N ILE A 434 19.03 8.33 -19.79
CA ILE A 434 18.66 6.91 -19.75
C ILE A 434 17.32 6.68 -20.46
N ARG A 435 16.36 7.59 -20.26
CA ARG A 435 15.03 7.55 -20.88
C ARG A 435 15.02 7.69 -22.42
N GLU A 436 16.15 8.04 -23.04
CA GLU A 436 16.26 8.26 -24.49
C GLU A 436 16.87 7.07 -25.23
N LEU A 437 17.47 6.13 -24.49
CA LEU A 437 18.13 4.96 -25.03
C LEU A 437 17.31 3.71 -24.76
N ASN A 438 17.18 2.84 -25.75
CA ASN A 438 16.76 1.46 -25.52
C ASN A 438 17.85 0.71 -24.76
N TYR A 439 17.49 -0.38 -24.06
CA TYR A 439 18.48 -1.15 -23.30
C TYR A 439 19.64 -1.69 -24.14
N SER A 440 19.39 -2.08 -25.40
CA SER A 440 20.44 -2.52 -26.32
C SER A 440 21.44 -1.40 -26.66
N GLU A 441 20.95 -0.19 -26.87
CA GLU A 441 21.76 1.01 -27.15
C GLU A 441 22.56 1.42 -25.90
N LEU A 442 21.93 1.36 -24.72
CA LEU A 442 22.59 1.62 -23.44
C LEU A 442 23.80 0.69 -23.22
N LYS A 443 23.62 -0.62 -23.45
CA LYS A 443 24.71 -1.60 -23.31
C LYS A 443 25.83 -1.45 -24.33
N ALA A 444 25.53 -0.88 -25.50
CA ALA A 444 26.54 -0.65 -26.55
C ALA A 444 27.28 0.69 -26.37
N SER A 445 26.84 1.55 -25.45
CA SER A 445 27.35 2.90 -25.30
C SER A 445 28.70 2.94 -24.59
N ARG A 446 29.58 3.83 -25.09
CA ARG A 446 30.74 4.30 -24.31
C ARG A 446 30.26 5.17 -23.17
N VAL A 447 30.87 5.06 -22.00
CA VAL A 447 30.36 5.70 -20.78
C VAL A 447 31.45 6.56 -20.18
N PHE A 448 31.15 7.84 -20.02
CA PHE A 448 32.01 8.81 -19.37
C PHE A 448 31.24 9.55 -18.28
N ILE A 449 31.93 9.79 -17.17
CA ILE A 449 31.39 10.51 -16.01
C ILE A 449 32.32 11.66 -15.68
N LEU A 450 31.74 12.83 -15.43
CA LEU A 450 32.48 14.01 -15.00
C LEU A 450 32.59 14.03 -13.47
N LYS A 451 33.80 13.86 -12.92
CA LYS A 451 34.11 13.87 -11.50
C LYS A 451 34.99 15.06 -11.16
N ARG A 452 34.50 16.03 -10.37
CA ARG A 452 35.27 17.22 -9.94
C ARG A 452 36.04 17.87 -11.12
N TRP A 453 35.34 18.09 -12.24
CA TRP A 453 35.90 18.63 -13.50
C TRP A 453 36.86 17.71 -14.27
N THR A 454 37.11 16.49 -13.78
CA THR A 454 37.91 15.46 -14.46
C THR A 454 37.01 14.47 -15.16
N LEU A 455 37.30 14.16 -16.42
CA LEU A 455 36.57 13.15 -17.18
C LEU A 455 37.12 11.76 -16.88
N GLN A 456 36.25 10.81 -16.55
CA GLN A 456 36.61 9.42 -16.29
C GLN A 456 35.84 8.48 -17.23
N GLU A 457 36.54 7.53 -17.87
CA GLU A 457 35.95 6.56 -18.80
C GLU A 457 35.62 5.23 -18.09
N TYR A 458 34.36 4.84 -18.13
CA TYR A 458 33.81 3.61 -17.57
C TYR A 458 33.38 2.60 -18.65
N THR A 459 33.68 2.86 -19.92
CA THR A 459 33.34 1.99 -21.07
C THR A 459 33.75 0.53 -20.87
N HIS A 460 34.85 0.27 -20.14
CA HIS A 460 35.34 -1.07 -19.87
C HIS A 460 34.40 -1.91 -18.98
N LEU A 461 33.52 -1.26 -18.18
CA LEU A 461 32.51 -1.92 -17.35
C LEU A 461 31.17 -2.15 -18.08
N ASN A 462 31.05 -1.72 -19.33
CA ASN A 462 29.84 -1.87 -20.14
C ASN A 462 30.08 -2.75 -21.38
N VAL A 463 31.09 -2.41 -22.19
CA VAL A 463 31.29 -2.99 -23.53
C VAL A 463 32.43 -4.02 -23.60
N LYS A 464 33.49 -3.88 -22.80
CA LYS A 464 34.76 -4.65 -22.96
C LYS A 464 34.81 -5.98 -22.18
N ASP A 465 33.72 -6.73 -22.18
CA ASP A 465 33.56 -8.02 -21.48
C ASP A 465 33.93 -7.98 -19.98
N PRO A 466 33.24 -7.17 -19.15
CA PRO A 466 33.43 -7.17 -17.70
C PRO A 466 32.96 -8.50 -17.09
N SER A 467 33.47 -8.83 -15.91
CA SER A 467 32.86 -9.87 -15.08
C SER A 467 31.35 -9.59 -14.98
N GLN A 468 30.51 -10.62 -15.08
CA GLN A 468 29.05 -10.43 -15.13
C GLN A 468 28.54 -9.59 -13.94
N ASN A 469 29.19 -9.70 -12.78
CA ASN A 469 28.81 -9.00 -11.56
C ASN A 469 29.34 -7.55 -11.47
N GLY A 470 30.42 -7.22 -12.18
CA GLY A 470 31.02 -5.87 -12.19
C GLY A 470 30.45 -4.95 -13.28
N LYS A 471 29.46 -5.42 -14.05
CA LYS A 471 28.80 -4.65 -15.11
C LYS A 471 28.01 -3.47 -14.56
N ILE A 472 28.13 -2.33 -15.24
CA ILE A 472 27.21 -1.19 -15.04
C ILE A 472 25.92 -1.40 -15.85
N PHE A 473 24.85 -0.72 -15.44
CA PHE A 473 23.49 -0.90 -15.97
C PHE A 473 22.95 -2.35 -15.90
N PRO A 474 23.18 -3.11 -14.82
CA PRO A 474 22.54 -4.42 -14.70
C PRO A 474 21.03 -4.23 -14.69
N LYS A 475 20.28 -5.19 -15.22
CA LYS A 475 18.82 -5.16 -15.11
C LYS A 475 18.42 -5.40 -13.67
N LEU A 476 17.30 -4.83 -13.25
CA LEU A 476 16.73 -5.10 -11.94
C LEU A 476 16.43 -6.60 -11.73
N SER A 477 15.99 -7.31 -12.78
CA SER A 477 15.77 -8.76 -12.74
C SER A 477 17.06 -9.54 -12.45
N GLU A 478 18.16 -9.18 -13.11
CA GLU A 478 19.47 -9.83 -12.95
C GLU A 478 19.99 -9.67 -11.51
N VAL A 479 19.76 -8.49 -10.91
CA VAL A 479 20.08 -8.25 -9.49
C VAL A 479 19.25 -9.15 -8.57
N TYR A 480 17.93 -9.26 -8.80
CA TYR A 480 17.07 -10.12 -7.98
C TYR A 480 17.40 -11.61 -8.11
N GLU A 481 17.82 -12.07 -9.28
CA GLU A 481 18.18 -13.47 -9.50
C GLU A 481 19.54 -13.81 -8.89
N THR A 482 20.49 -12.87 -8.94
CA THR A 482 21.88 -13.12 -8.51
C THR A 482 22.06 -12.97 -7.00
N LEU A 483 21.39 -11.99 -6.38
CA LEU A 483 21.57 -11.74 -4.95
C LEU A 483 20.83 -12.77 -4.09
N PRO A 484 21.42 -13.23 -2.98
CA PRO A 484 20.76 -14.18 -2.09
C PRO A 484 19.50 -13.58 -1.47
N LYS A 485 18.47 -14.41 -1.23
CA LYS A 485 17.19 -13.98 -0.64
C LYS A 485 17.34 -13.52 0.83
N THR A 486 18.47 -13.83 1.46
CA THR A 486 18.86 -13.37 2.81
C THR A 486 19.42 -11.95 2.83
N LEU A 487 19.64 -11.32 1.67
CA LEU A 487 20.04 -9.91 1.59
C LEU A 487 18.81 -9.07 1.25
N GLY A 488 18.44 -8.17 2.16
CA GLY A 488 17.31 -7.28 1.95
C GLY A 488 17.64 -6.15 0.97
N LEU A 489 16.62 -5.56 0.35
CA LEU A 489 16.81 -4.50 -0.65
C LEU A 489 15.91 -3.30 -0.39
N ILE A 490 16.49 -2.10 -0.44
CA ILE A 490 15.77 -0.83 -0.60
C ILE A 490 15.91 -0.42 -2.07
N VAL A 491 14.80 -0.47 -2.80
CA VAL A 491 14.74 -0.22 -4.24
C VAL A 491 14.31 1.24 -4.45
N GLU A 492 15.26 2.15 -4.60
CA GLU A 492 15.01 3.57 -4.88
C GLU A 492 14.58 3.74 -6.34
N ILE A 493 13.35 4.18 -6.55
CA ILE A 493 12.83 4.51 -7.89
C ILE A 493 13.15 5.98 -8.17
N LYS A 494 14.05 6.22 -9.13
CA LYS A 494 14.42 7.59 -9.51
C LYS A 494 13.33 8.24 -10.33
N TRP A 495 12.94 9.45 -9.95
CA TRP A 495 12.10 10.34 -10.73
C TRP A 495 12.54 11.80 -10.53
N PRO A 496 12.76 12.60 -11.58
CA PRO A 496 13.27 13.96 -11.43
C PRO A 496 12.35 14.87 -10.62
N GLN A 497 12.95 15.60 -9.68
CA GLN A 497 12.29 16.60 -8.85
C GLN A 497 12.47 18.00 -9.43
N LEU A 498 11.45 18.84 -9.18
CA LEU A 498 11.50 20.27 -9.41
C LEU A 498 12.01 20.92 -8.13
N MET A 499 13.05 21.72 -8.22
CA MET A 499 13.66 22.40 -7.09
C MET A 499 12.93 23.72 -6.79
N ALA A 500 13.08 24.26 -5.59
CA ALA A 500 12.46 25.52 -5.17
C ALA A 500 12.96 26.72 -5.98
N SER A 501 14.19 26.66 -6.51
CA SER A 501 14.71 27.62 -7.49
C SER A 501 13.99 27.59 -8.85
N GLY A 502 13.12 26.61 -9.11
CA GLY A 502 12.48 26.39 -10.40
C GLY A 502 13.30 25.55 -11.39
N VAL A 503 14.50 25.12 -11.00
CA VAL A 503 15.34 24.22 -11.81
C VAL A 503 14.82 22.79 -11.69
N LEU A 504 14.71 22.08 -12.81
CA LEU A 504 14.35 20.66 -12.84
C LEU A 504 15.61 19.80 -12.88
N GLU A 505 15.71 18.75 -12.05
CA GLU A 505 16.89 17.86 -12.01
C GLU A 505 17.19 17.20 -13.37
N SER A 506 16.14 16.81 -14.09
CA SER A 506 16.22 16.24 -15.43
C SER A 506 14.84 16.23 -16.10
N SER A 507 14.82 16.25 -17.43
CA SER A 507 13.58 16.09 -18.18
C SER A 507 13.10 14.63 -18.12
N GLN A 508 11.78 14.42 -18.03
CA GLN A 508 11.17 13.09 -18.03
C GLN A 508 9.94 13.06 -18.94
N THR A 509 9.95 12.14 -19.90
CA THR A 509 8.89 11.99 -20.91
C THR A 509 8.16 10.64 -20.81
N LEU A 510 8.70 9.69 -20.05
CA LEU A 510 8.05 8.39 -19.87
C LEU A 510 6.75 8.55 -19.08
N ASN A 511 5.73 7.77 -19.45
CA ASN A 511 4.49 7.70 -18.70
C ASN A 511 4.75 7.12 -17.29
N LYS A 512 4.41 7.90 -16.25
CA LYS A 512 4.69 7.56 -14.86
C LYS A 512 3.94 6.30 -14.37
N ASN A 513 2.73 6.03 -14.87
CA ASN A 513 2.02 4.77 -14.55
C ASN A 513 2.77 3.58 -15.10
N VAL A 514 3.08 3.57 -16.40
CA VAL A 514 3.82 2.46 -17.03
C VAL A 514 5.19 2.27 -16.38
N TYR A 515 5.85 3.38 -15.99
CA TYR A 515 7.14 3.35 -15.31
C TYR A 515 7.08 2.59 -13.98
N VAL A 516 6.13 2.95 -13.12
CA VAL A 516 5.91 2.29 -11.83
C VAL A 516 5.43 0.84 -12.02
N ASP A 517 4.51 0.61 -12.95
CA ASP A 517 3.96 -0.73 -13.22
C ASP A 517 5.05 -1.73 -13.62
N LYS A 518 5.99 -1.31 -14.47
CA LYS A 518 7.10 -2.16 -14.93
C LYS A 518 8.06 -2.54 -13.82
N ILE A 519 8.33 -1.62 -12.88
CA ILE A 519 9.14 -1.91 -11.71
C ILE A 519 8.41 -2.89 -10.80
N ILE A 520 7.15 -2.61 -10.44
CA ILE A 520 6.35 -3.50 -9.59
C ILE A 520 6.26 -4.91 -10.21
N GLN A 521 5.97 -5.02 -11.51
CA GLN A 521 5.90 -6.31 -12.21
C GLN A 521 7.22 -7.08 -12.12
N THR A 522 8.34 -6.42 -12.39
CA THR A 522 9.68 -7.03 -12.30
C THR A 522 9.98 -7.48 -10.87
N THR A 523 9.64 -6.66 -9.87
CA THR A 523 9.85 -6.98 -8.46
C THR A 523 8.96 -8.11 -7.95
N ILE A 524 7.69 -8.17 -8.38
CA ILE A 524 6.81 -9.31 -8.06
C ILE A 524 7.39 -10.59 -8.64
N GLN A 525 7.79 -10.56 -9.91
CA GLN A 525 8.21 -11.76 -10.64
C GLN A 525 9.54 -12.33 -10.10
N TYR A 526 10.55 -11.49 -9.91
CA TYR A 526 11.91 -11.94 -9.56
C TYR A 526 12.30 -11.60 -8.11
N GLY A 527 11.76 -10.52 -7.57
CA GLY A 527 12.15 -9.94 -6.29
C GLY A 527 11.48 -10.58 -5.07
N CYS A 528 10.22 -11.03 -5.16
CA CYS A 528 9.44 -11.54 -4.02
C CYS A 528 10.18 -12.64 -3.22
N GLY A 529 9.87 -12.78 -1.92
CA GLY A 529 10.50 -13.80 -1.08
C GLY A 529 11.77 -13.35 -0.38
N ARG A 530 12.06 -12.05 -0.39
CA ARG A 530 13.14 -11.41 0.37
C ARG A 530 12.62 -10.16 1.07
N PRO A 531 13.30 -9.66 2.11
CA PRO A 531 13.01 -8.34 2.67
C PRO A 531 13.21 -7.28 1.58
N LEU A 532 12.15 -6.55 1.24
CA LEU A 532 12.20 -5.57 0.16
C LEU A 532 11.34 -4.36 0.52
N ILE A 533 11.89 -3.17 0.34
CA ILE A 533 11.21 -1.88 0.51
C ILE A 533 11.38 -1.10 -0.78
N PHE A 534 10.30 -0.52 -1.30
CA PHE A 534 10.42 0.52 -2.33
C PHE A 534 10.69 1.88 -1.69
N ALA A 535 11.54 2.67 -2.32
CA ALA A 535 11.86 4.02 -1.89
C ALA A 535 11.79 4.99 -3.07
N SER A 536 11.58 6.28 -2.81
CA SER A 536 11.63 7.31 -3.86
C SER A 536 11.75 8.68 -3.20
N PHE A 537 12.49 9.60 -3.82
CA PHE A 537 12.47 11.03 -3.47
C PHE A 537 11.20 11.74 -3.97
N ASP A 538 10.50 11.13 -4.93
CA ASP A 538 9.24 11.62 -5.47
C ASP A 538 8.05 11.06 -4.68
N ALA A 539 7.35 11.94 -3.95
CA ALA A 539 6.19 11.59 -3.16
C ALA A 539 5.00 11.06 -4.01
N ASP A 540 4.88 11.44 -5.28
CA ASP A 540 3.85 10.87 -6.16
C ASP A 540 4.15 9.41 -6.50
N VAL A 541 5.42 9.03 -6.75
CA VAL A 541 5.82 7.63 -6.96
C VAL A 541 5.48 6.81 -5.72
N CYS A 542 5.76 7.32 -4.51
CA CYS A 542 5.38 6.65 -3.27
C CYS A 542 3.86 6.43 -3.16
N THR A 543 3.06 7.45 -3.48
CA THR A 543 1.59 7.33 -3.56
C THR A 543 1.17 6.25 -4.57
N MET A 544 1.77 6.25 -5.76
CA MET A 544 1.45 5.28 -6.82
C MET A 544 1.76 3.85 -6.39
N LEU A 545 2.94 3.62 -5.79
CA LEU A 545 3.33 2.32 -5.27
C LEU A 545 2.35 1.81 -4.21
N ARG A 546 1.89 2.68 -3.30
CA ARG A 546 0.94 2.28 -2.26
C ARG A 546 -0.47 2.01 -2.79
N LEU A 547 -0.93 2.79 -3.76
CA LEU A 547 -2.24 2.60 -4.37
C LEU A 547 -2.27 1.38 -5.31
N LYS A 548 -1.15 0.99 -5.90
CA LYS A 548 -1.09 -0.10 -6.89
C LYS A 548 -0.91 -1.49 -6.27
N GLN A 549 -0.41 -1.62 -5.05
CA GLN A 549 -0.11 -2.92 -4.44
C GLN A 549 -0.09 -2.89 -2.90
N HIS A 550 -0.10 -4.09 -2.29
CA HIS A 550 -0.03 -4.32 -0.84
C HIS A 550 1.07 -5.34 -0.41
N VAL A 551 1.96 -5.69 -1.33
CA VAL A 551 2.98 -6.76 -1.24
C VAL A 551 4.34 -6.26 -0.71
N PHE A 552 4.69 -5.01 -0.95
CA PHE A 552 5.98 -4.42 -0.61
C PHE A 552 5.77 -3.08 0.11
N PRO A 553 6.43 -2.88 1.27
CA PRO A 553 6.45 -1.59 1.93
C PRO A 553 7.07 -0.49 1.08
N VAL A 554 6.69 0.75 1.38
CA VAL A 554 7.15 1.96 0.68
C VAL A 554 7.65 2.96 1.70
N ILE A 555 8.77 3.63 1.41
CA ILE A 555 9.27 4.77 2.20
C ILE A 555 9.51 5.99 1.32
N LEU A 556 9.29 7.18 1.85
CA LEU A 556 9.69 8.44 1.21
C LEU A 556 11.15 8.74 1.54
N MET A 557 12.00 8.92 0.53
CA MET A 557 13.33 9.49 0.74
C MET A 557 13.25 11.01 0.68
N SER A 558 14.00 11.71 1.53
CA SER A 558 14.00 13.17 1.53
C SER A 558 15.35 13.72 2.00
N ILE A 559 15.77 14.81 1.37
CA ILE A 559 16.88 15.65 1.83
C ILE A 559 16.49 16.49 3.04
N GLY A 560 15.19 16.71 3.26
CA GLY A 560 14.63 17.52 4.33
C GLY A 560 15.10 18.98 4.27
N ASP A 561 15.29 19.57 5.44
CA ASP A 561 15.92 20.87 5.59
C ASP A 561 17.44 20.66 5.45
N SER A 562 18.00 21.14 4.34
CA SER A 562 19.40 20.94 4.01
C SER A 562 20.05 22.25 3.58
N ARG A 563 21.31 22.42 3.96
CA ARG A 563 22.17 23.52 3.48
C ARG A 563 23.05 23.10 2.31
N ILE A 564 23.03 21.81 1.95
CA ILE A 564 23.87 21.20 0.92
C ILE A 564 23.23 21.34 -0.46
N TRP A 565 21.90 21.18 -0.52
CA TRP A 565 21.14 21.18 -1.77
C TRP A 565 20.02 22.21 -1.72
N ASP A 566 19.64 22.71 -2.90
CA ASP A 566 18.41 23.49 -3.05
C ASP A 566 17.20 22.62 -2.62
N PRO A 567 16.24 23.14 -1.84
CA PRO A 567 15.07 22.35 -1.45
C PRO A 567 14.23 21.92 -2.65
N TYR A 568 13.51 20.81 -2.55
CA TYR A 568 12.49 20.46 -3.54
C TYR A 568 11.32 21.44 -3.49
N MET A 569 10.69 21.73 -4.62
CA MET A 569 9.48 22.56 -4.66
C MET A 569 8.30 21.90 -3.92
N ASP A 570 8.27 20.56 -3.85
CA ASP A 570 7.24 19.79 -3.16
C ASP A 570 7.42 19.87 -1.63
N LEU A 571 6.51 20.58 -0.96
CA LEU A 571 6.55 20.79 0.48
C LEU A 571 6.49 19.49 1.29
N ARG A 572 5.94 18.39 0.72
CA ARG A 572 5.87 17.09 1.40
C ARG A 572 7.25 16.50 1.69
N ALA A 573 8.29 16.94 0.99
CA ALA A 573 9.64 16.43 1.09
C ALA A 573 10.65 17.47 1.62
N GLN A 574 10.21 18.65 2.09
CA GLN A 574 11.11 19.72 2.55
C GLN A 574 11.52 19.65 4.03
N SER A 575 10.88 18.80 4.83
CA SER A 575 11.27 18.62 6.24
C SER A 575 10.90 17.23 6.75
N PHE A 576 11.52 16.80 7.85
CA PHE A 576 11.18 15.51 8.45
C PHE A 576 9.71 15.47 8.92
N GLN A 577 9.21 16.57 9.49
CA GLN A 577 7.82 16.62 9.94
C GLN A 577 6.83 16.43 8.79
N GLU A 578 7.09 17.03 7.63
CA GLU A 578 6.23 16.86 6.46
C GLU A 578 6.39 15.48 5.81
N ALA A 579 7.59 14.87 5.88
CA ALA A 579 7.79 13.49 5.47
C ALA A 579 6.98 12.52 6.34
N VAL A 580 6.94 12.73 7.66
CA VAL A 580 6.10 11.97 8.61
C VAL A 580 4.61 12.17 8.33
N ASN A 581 4.19 13.41 8.06
CA ASN A 581 2.81 13.72 7.69
C ASN A 581 2.42 13.04 6.35
N PHE A 582 3.33 13.06 5.37
CA PHE A 582 3.15 12.36 4.10
C PHE A 582 3.04 10.86 4.31
N ALA A 583 3.90 10.26 5.13
CA ALA A 583 3.86 8.83 5.37
C ALA A 583 2.51 8.38 5.96
N GLN A 584 1.99 9.16 6.91
CA GLN A 584 0.64 8.94 7.46
C GLN A 584 -0.48 9.17 6.42
N SER A 585 -0.37 10.23 5.61
CA SER A 585 -1.37 10.57 4.58
C SER A 585 -1.43 9.52 3.47
N ALA A 586 -0.27 9.12 2.96
CA ALA A 586 -0.16 8.15 1.88
C ALA A 586 -0.37 6.71 2.37
N GLU A 587 -0.35 6.45 3.68
CA GLU A 587 -0.42 5.11 4.30
C GLU A 587 0.75 4.21 3.87
N ILE A 588 1.96 4.78 3.89
CA ILE A 588 3.22 4.06 3.60
C ILE A 588 3.95 3.71 4.90
N LEU A 589 5.06 2.98 4.80
CA LEU A 589 5.79 2.45 5.96
C LEU A 589 6.49 3.55 6.77
N GLY A 590 7.02 4.58 6.11
CA GLY A 590 7.76 5.64 6.77
C GLY A 590 8.64 6.45 5.84
N SER A 591 9.81 6.87 6.30
CA SER A 591 10.71 7.75 5.56
C SER A 591 12.20 7.43 5.74
N ALA A 592 13.02 7.86 4.78
CA ALA A 592 14.47 7.88 4.84
C ALA A 592 14.98 9.33 4.73
N MET A 593 15.53 9.86 5.81
CA MET A 593 15.93 11.27 5.89
C MET A 593 17.44 11.44 5.84
N HIS A 594 17.88 12.53 5.22
CA HIS A 594 19.29 12.91 5.28
C HIS A 594 19.68 13.30 6.70
N ILE A 595 20.86 12.85 7.14
CA ILE A 595 21.36 12.97 8.51
C ILE A 595 21.49 14.43 9.01
N GLU A 596 21.67 15.40 8.11
CA GLU A 596 21.76 16.84 8.43
C GLU A 596 20.53 17.34 9.23
N ASN A 597 19.37 16.73 9.02
CA ASN A 597 18.12 17.09 9.72
C ASN A 597 18.17 16.81 11.24
N PHE A 598 19.14 16.01 11.70
CA PHE A 598 19.21 15.55 13.09
C PHE A 598 20.46 16.03 13.83
N GLN A 599 21.47 16.56 13.14
CA GLN A 599 22.77 16.92 13.75
C GLN A 599 22.68 17.83 14.98
N SER A 600 21.68 18.72 15.03
CA SER A 600 21.48 19.60 16.20
C SER A 600 20.62 18.97 17.30
N LYS A 601 19.76 18.00 16.96
CA LYS A 601 18.75 17.39 17.84
C LYS A 601 18.40 15.97 17.35
N HIS A 602 19.19 14.97 17.76
CA HIS A 602 18.95 13.58 17.38
C HIS A 602 17.55 13.08 17.76
N GLN A 603 16.99 13.55 18.88
CA GLN A 603 15.64 13.20 19.36
C GLN A 603 14.49 13.55 18.40
N LEU A 604 14.74 14.37 17.36
CA LEU A 604 13.71 14.65 16.36
C LEU A 604 13.24 13.39 15.63
N VAL A 605 14.04 12.31 15.58
CA VAL A 605 13.63 11.01 15.00
C VAL A 605 12.34 10.47 15.62
N ASN A 606 12.06 10.81 16.89
CA ASN A 606 10.86 10.38 17.61
C ASN A 606 9.56 10.87 16.96
N LEU A 607 9.58 11.94 16.16
CA LEU A 607 8.40 12.36 15.41
C LEU A 607 7.87 11.24 14.50
N GLY A 608 8.75 10.42 13.92
CA GLY A 608 8.35 9.24 13.15
C GLY A 608 8.03 8.04 14.05
N LEU A 609 8.90 7.76 15.02
CA LEU A 609 8.81 6.57 15.88
C LEU A 609 7.57 6.58 16.77
N ASP A 610 7.15 7.74 17.30
CA ASP A 610 5.92 7.91 18.11
C ASP A 610 4.64 7.54 17.32
N LEU A 611 4.71 7.56 15.98
CA LEU A 611 3.62 7.16 15.09
C LEU A 611 3.81 5.75 14.51
N HIS A 612 4.74 4.96 15.05
CA HIS A 612 5.12 3.63 14.56
C HIS A 612 5.52 3.62 13.08
N GLN A 613 6.18 4.69 12.62
CA GLN A 613 6.71 4.76 11.27
C GLN A 613 8.17 4.28 11.24
N ALA A 614 8.55 3.62 10.16
CA ALA A 614 9.96 3.32 9.92
C ALA A 614 10.74 4.62 9.66
N VAL A 615 11.86 4.80 10.37
CA VAL A 615 12.76 5.94 10.20
C VAL A 615 14.13 5.42 9.78
N PHE A 616 14.46 5.60 8.51
CA PHE A 616 15.79 5.35 7.99
C PHE A 616 16.58 6.66 7.94
N LEU A 617 17.89 6.58 8.16
CA LEU A 617 18.78 7.73 8.01
C LEU A 617 19.83 7.45 6.95
N TRP A 618 20.17 8.45 6.16
CA TRP A 618 21.22 8.33 5.14
C TRP A 618 22.12 9.56 5.12
N GLY A 619 23.36 9.41 4.66
CA GLY A 619 24.26 10.54 4.43
C GLY A 619 25.72 10.23 4.75
N ASN A 620 26.60 11.04 4.19
CA ASN A 620 28.05 10.79 4.21
C ASN A 620 28.67 10.87 5.62
N HIS A 621 28.02 11.53 6.58
CA HIS A 621 28.50 11.61 7.97
C HIS A 621 28.29 10.30 8.74
N LEU A 622 27.50 9.36 8.22
CA LEU A 622 27.31 8.01 8.80
C LEU A 622 28.53 7.10 8.53
N GLN A 623 29.72 7.66 8.58
CA GLN A 623 31.01 6.95 8.59
C GLN A 623 31.69 7.05 9.97
N ASP A 624 31.06 7.72 10.93
CA ASP A 624 31.50 7.84 12.32
C ASP A 624 30.81 6.77 13.18
N GLU A 625 31.59 5.88 13.80
CA GLU A 625 31.08 4.80 14.65
C GLU A 625 30.29 5.34 15.86
N GLN A 626 30.72 6.45 16.46
CA GLN A 626 29.98 7.04 17.59
C GLN A 626 28.60 7.51 17.14
N LEU A 627 28.53 8.17 15.98
CA LEU A 627 27.26 8.65 15.44
C LEU A 627 26.32 7.49 15.09
N LEU A 628 26.86 6.40 14.52
CA LEU A 628 26.08 5.19 14.23
C LEU A 628 25.47 4.61 15.52
N GLU A 629 26.26 4.46 16.58
CA GLU A 629 25.79 3.95 17.88
C GLU A 629 24.76 4.89 18.54
N GLU A 630 24.93 6.21 18.46
CA GLU A 630 23.96 7.17 18.99
C GLU A 630 22.57 6.99 18.35
N PHE A 631 22.49 6.77 17.04
CA PHE A 631 21.20 6.53 16.38
C PHE A 631 20.64 5.12 16.63
N ARG A 632 21.49 4.12 16.90
CA ARG A 632 21.03 2.80 17.36
C ARG A 632 20.34 2.88 18.71
N VAL A 633 20.89 3.67 19.64
CA VAL A 633 20.28 3.90 20.95
C VAL A 633 18.91 4.59 20.85
N LEU A 634 18.68 5.33 19.76
CA LEU A 634 17.39 5.95 19.46
C LEU A 634 16.44 5.03 18.68
N ASP A 635 16.79 3.76 18.50
CA ASP A 635 15.99 2.75 17.81
C ASP A 635 15.52 3.18 16.42
N VAL A 636 16.36 3.93 15.68
CA VAL A 636 16.04 4.22 14.27
C VAL A 636 16.00 2.89 13.50
N THR A 637 15.11 2.81 12.52
CA THR A 637 14.83 1.55 11.82
C THR A 637 16.02 1.05 10.99
N GLY A 638 16.79 1.96 10.40
CA GLY A 638 17.98 1.58 9.65
C GLY A 638 18.89 2.74 9.28
N LEU A 639 20.16 2.43 9.09
CA LEU A 639 21.22 3.37 8.75
C LEU A 639 21.74 3.01 7.36
N ILE A 640 21.68 3.96 6.42
CA ILE A 640 22.10 3.81 5.03
C ILE A 640 23.43 4.54 4.84
N TYR A 641 24.52 3.81 4.67
CA TYR A 641 25.86 4.39 4.67
C TYR A 641 26.87 3.62 3.81
N ASP A 642 28.01 4.27 3.55
CA ASP A 642 29.12 3.76 2.76
C ASP A 642 30.18 3.06 3.65
N HIS A 643 31.09 2.28 3.06
CA HIS A 643 32.29 1.75 3.75
C HIS A 643 32.01 0.90 5.01
N MET A 644 30.99 0.03 4.95
CA MET A 644 30.61 -0.88 6.04
C MET A 644 31.74 -1.83 6.49
N ASP A 645 32.74 -2.04 5.65
CA ASP A 645 33.92 -2.86 5.92
C ASP A 645 34.84 -2.22 6.97
N LYS A 646 34.73 -0.90 7.17
CA LYS A 646 35.59 -0.13 8.07
C LYS A 646 34.92 0.17 9.40
N VAL A 647 33.64 0.56 9.38
CA VAL A 647 32.93 1.10 10.54
C VAL A 647 31.62 0.37 10.87
N GLY A 648 31.33 -0.72 10.16
CA GLY A 648 30.04 -1.42 10.20
C GLY A 648 30.06 -2.81 10.85
N PRO A 649 29.05 -3.66 10.58
CA PRO A 649 28.77 -4.91 11.28
C PRO A 649 29.91 -5.92 11.45
N ALA A 650 30.89 -5.88 10.55
CA ALA A 650 32.07 -6.72 10.63
C ALA A 650 32.90 -6.44 11.90
N SER A 651 33.05 -5.18 12.31
CA SER A 651 33.74 -4.78 13.55
C SER A 651 32.92 -5.14 14.79
N TRP A 652 31.59 -5.00 14.73
CA TRP A 652 30.67 -5.27 15.84
C TRP A 652 30.39 -6.77 16.10
N LYS A 653 30.98 -7.69 15.32
CA LYS A 653 30.86 -9.15 15.49
C LYS A 653 29.42 -9.70 15.54
N ARG A 654 28.47 -9.14 14.79
CA ARG A 654 27.08 -9.67 14.73
C ARG A 654 26.85 -10.67 13.58
N SER A 655 25.72 -11.38 13.61
CA SER A 655 25.26 -12.30 12.55
C SER A 655 24.35 -11.59 11.54
N VAL A 656 24.29 -12.09 10.30
CA VAL A 656 23.38 -11.59 9.25
C VAL A 656 21.92 -11.78 9.68
N PHE A 657 21.16 -10.69 9.79
CA PHE A 657 19.83 -10.69 10.41
C PHE A 657 18.80 -11.57 9.68
N PHE A 658 18.68 -11.43 8.36
CA PHE A 658 17.64 -12.12 7.57
C PHE A 658 17.97 -13.57 7.21
N ARG A 659 19.04 -14.15 7.76
CA ARG A 659 19.41 -15.56 7.52
C ARG A 659 18.48 -16.55 8.24
N ALA A 660 17.68 -16.08 9.19
CA ALA A 660 16.74 -16.91 9.93
C ALA A 660 15.70 -17.58 8.99
N PRO A 661 15.54 -18.91 9.01
CA PRO A 661 14.58 -19.61 8.15
C PRO A 661 13.14 -19.10 8.28
N GLN A 662 12.73 -18.66 9.47
CA GLN A 662 11.40 -18.11 9.73
C GLN A 662 11.16 -16.78 8.98
N LEU A 663 12.19 -15.95 8.85
CA LEU A 663 12.10 -14.70 8.08
C LEU A 663 12.00 -14.99 6.57
N LEU A 664 12.73 -16.01 6.08
CA LEU A 664 12.62 -16.45 4.69
C LEU A 664 11.22 -17.00 4.38
N GLU A 665 10.64 -17.81 5.26
CA GLU A 665 9.27 -18.31 5.11
C GLU A 665 8.25 -17.16 5.10
N LEU A 666 8.39 -16.25 6.05
CA LEU A 666 7.55 -15.06 6.18
C LEU A 666 7.57 -14.21 4.90
N PHE A 667 8.75 -13.83 4.41
CA PHE A 667 8.87 -13.03 3.20
C PHE A 667 8.51 -13.82 1.94
N GLY A 668 8.68 -15.14 1.93
CA GLY A 668 8.19 -16.03 0.88
C GLY A 668 6.66 -15.93 0.69
N GLY A 669 5.92 -15.52 1.72
CA GLY A 669 4.51 -15.16 1.63
C GLY A 669 4.19 -14.04 0.63
N GLN A 670 5.13 -13.12 0.36
CA GLN A 670 4.96 -12.07 -0.66
C GLN A 670 4.68 -12.65 -2.05
N CYS A 671 5.36 -13.75 -2.40
CA CYS A 671 5.15 -14.42 -3.70
C CYS A 671 3.74 -14.99 -3.81
N VAL A 672 3.14 -15.41 -2.70
CA VAL A 672 1.76 -15.93 -2.67
C VAL A 672 0.75 -14.79 -2.73
N VAL A 673 0.96 -13.73 -1.96
CA VAL A 673 0.05 -12.56 -1.90
C VAL A 673 -0.04 -11.85 -3.25
N SER A 674 1.08 -11.76 -3.96
CA SER A 674 1.16 -11.14 -5.29
C SER A 674 0.61 -12.00 -6.43
N GLY A 675 0.24 -13.26 -6.17
CA GLY A 675 -0.17 -14.21 -7.19
C GLY A 675 0.96 -14.79 -8.05
N ASN A 676 2.23 -14.52 -7.69
CA ASN A 676 3.39 -15.08 -8.40
C ASN A 676 3.57 -16.59 -8.13
N SER A 677 3.07 -17.09 -6.99
CA SER A 677 3.12 -18.50 -6.62
C SER A 677 1.87 -18.92 -5.84
N THR A 678 1.49 -20.20 -5.92
CA THR A 678 0.40 -20.78 -5.11
C THR A 678 0.87 -21.19 -3.71
N SER A 679 2.17 -21.46 -3.55
CA SER A 679 2.82 -21.85 -2.29
C SER A 679 4.05 -21.01 -2.00
N ILE A 680 4.47 -20.96 -0.74
CA ILE A 680 5.71 -20.29 -0.33
C ILE A 680 6.91 -20.99 -0.98
N PRO A 681 7.72 -20.31 -1.82
CA PRO A 681 8.87 -20.93 -2.47
C PRO A 681 9.89 -21.45 -1.45
N GLY A 682 10.40 -22.67 -1.64
CA GLY A 682 11.40 -23.28 -0.76
C GLY A 682 10.87 -23.74 0.61
N ALA A 683 9.61 -23.46 0.96
CA ALA A 683 8.98 -24.02 2.15
C ALA A 683 8.70 -25.51 1.91
N LYS A 684 9.29 -26.38 2.74
CA LYS A 684 8.77 -27.76 2.85
C LYS A 684 7.38 -27.66 3.48
N PRO A 685 6.34 -28.32 2.93
CA PRO A 685 5.05 -28.34 3.60
C PRO A 685 5.26 -28.80 5.03
N VAL A 686 4.79 -27.98 5.98
CA VAL A 686 4.90 -28.30 7.41
C VAL A 686 4.31 -29.69 7.57
N LYS A 687 5.13 -30.69 7.90
CA LYS A 687 4.61 -31.99 8.34
C LYS A 687 3.59 -31.64 9.43
N PRO A 688 2.32 -32.11 9.33
CA PRO A 688 1.32 -31.76 10.33
C PRO A 688 1.95 -32.00 11.69
N THR A 689 1.98 -30.96 12.53
CA THR A 689 2.55 -31.01 13.87
C THR A 689 1.72 -32.02 14.65
N ILE A 690 2.13 -33.28 14.57
CA ILE A 690 1.72 -34.31 15.51
C ILE A 690 2.32 -33.82 16.82
N TRP A 691 1.48 -33.20 17.65
CA TRP A 691 1.78 -33.04 19.07
C TRP A 691 2.25 -34.41 19.61
N PRO A 692 3.30 -34.46 20.44
CA PRO A 692 3.83 -35.72 20.93
C PRO A 692 2.68 -36.47 21.59
N LYS A 693 2.53 -37.75 21.22
CA LYS A 693 1.60 -38.67 21.87
C LYS A 693 1.78 -38.50 23.38
N LEU A 694 0.73 -38.00 24.06
CA LEU A 694 0.58 -38.15 25.50
C LEU A 694 0.82 -39.64 25.79
N ARG A 695 1.88 -39.90 26.57
CA ARG A 695 2.08 -41.20 27.24
C ARG A 695 1.25 -41.22 28.49
#